data_AF-A0A1Y6CC43-F1
#
_entry.id   AF-A0A1Y6CC43-F1
#
_cell.length_a   1.000
_cell.length_b   1.000
_cell.length_c   1.000
_cell.angle_alpha   90.00
_cell.angle_beta   90.00
_cell.angle_gamma   90.00
#
_symmetry.space_group_name_H-M   'P 1'
#
loop_
_entity.id
_entity.type
_entity.pdbx_description
1 polymer ?
#
loop_
_entity_poly.entity_id
_entity_poly.type
_entity_poly.pdbx_seq_one_letter_code
_entity_poly.pdbx_strand_id
1 'polypeptide(L)'
;MRKVLPAILFIFLGSGCNESSFTEGAAPVNEEEELSQDAQAKTAESNVTVLPTTILEETTVEARNPFEAADSQLFSFIAAQEAQGAFQFSLDDKKLATTINLTNNYSNKTDNHNQIVRTPLMDMKTQGTPGQAYNEMFDQETSKGLLDILVVIDNSGSMSQEQNNLSTKLSSLLSAVTDTDWQIAFTTTDPSDSCIHRLITTSDQDADQLFKDAVKVGTSGSGNEQGIRRAVEGLACSSTPWVRTDSSIAVLIVSDEDNCSDGNGCGNDPWNTQQYLIDYMQNTLNRTVGMDAGFYGIFSDPADPCSTAYKNAAQYKALVEYNANGQKNYGDICDNDYSTTLNLISQNISKILRAQWELTAIPDAGSLVVEVEVNGVKTAVDAGDYTLNGKTLTFNQGKEPPVNSKIHASYTQGKTTMFSTMDLAEKPAAGTLSVKVNGVALNAGQYTLNGQTITFDPIPAANAVVIAEYRRDTALLKEFSVQGTPRANAVKVFVEDVETNNFTYAAATKKVTLTDAPADGYTVKITYENLDGPQLAYNVMIGGQNPRDFKLFYNDTELSFEKQANTITINAADHEENRKLTLKYEADDTEEKMFTLPQTPLENTLEVLSGVSDCMVGNGFELMEANLKSTCIVDAQTEFDVSYTYVALRNEFDAASVLTPNQGTWKIYVDGQLFTDYTREGTFITLTGELPIGAKVDVYYEFGN
;
A
#
# COMPACT_ATOMS: atom_id res chain seq x y z
N MET A 1 7.31 37.81 -25.31
CA MET A 1 6.32 38.89 -25.07
C MET A 1 5.62 38.62 -23.75
N ARG A 2 5.66 39.61 -22.84
CA ARG A 2 4.78 39.94 -21.68
C ARG A 2 4.04 38.78 -20.97
N LYS A 3 4.40 38.38 -19.72
CA LYS A 3 4.03 38.98 -18.40
C LYS A 3 2.57 39.46 -18.35
N VAL A 4 1.74 38.87 -17.48
CA VAL A 4 0.84 39.55 -16.50
C VAL A 4 0.38 38.53 -15.43
N LEU A 5 0.71 38.81 -14.16
CA LEU A 5 -0.06 38.49 -12.94
C LEU A 5 -0.94 39.72 -12.64
N PRO A 6 -2.06 39.64 -11.89
CA PRO A 6 -1.91 39.87 -10.45
C PRO A 6 -2.94 39.19 -9.53
N ALA A 7 -2.62 39.28 -8.24
CA ALA A 7 -3.36 38.86 -7.06
C ALA A 7 -4.52 39.79 -6.66
N ILE A 8 -5.42 39.27 -5.81
CA ILE A 8 -6.43 39.95 -4.97
C ILE A 8 -6.42 39.12 -3.67
N LEU A 9 -6.00 39.53 -2.46
CA LEU A 9 -6.13 40.73 -1.62
C LEU A 9 -7.58 41.09 -1.23
N PHE A 10 -8.04 40.51 -0.12
CA PHE A 10 -9.10 41.10 0.71
C PHE A 10 -8.55 41.34 2.12
N ILE A 11 -8.59 42.62 2.52
CA ILE A 11 -8.37 43.14 3.86
C ILE A 11 -9.74 43.58 4.38
N PHE A 12 -10.10 43.20 5.61
CA PHE A 12 -11.02 43.96 6.46
C PHE A 12 -10.37 44.16 7.83
N LEU A 13 -10.51 45.39 8.32
CA LEU A 13 -9.91 46.00 9.51
C LEU A 13 -10.88 46.01 10.71
N GLY A 14 -10.29 46.00 11.91
CA GLY A 14 -10.82 46.56 13.18
C GLY A 14 -11.77 45.64 13.94
N SER A 15 -11.76 45.51 15.27
CA SER A 15 -11.18 46.27 16.40
C SER A 15 -11.47 45.42 17.66
N GLY A 16 -10.54 45.17 18.58
CA GLY A 16 -10.32 45.99 19.78
C GLY A 16 -10.49 45.15 21.06
N CYS A 17 -9.56 45.31 22.03
CA CYS A 17 -9.57 45.03 23.49
C CYS A 17 -10.40 43.83 24.02
N ASN A 18 -9.96 42.93 24.90
CA ASN A 18 -9.33 43.17 26.20
C ASN A 18 -9.11 41.79 26.88
N GLU A 19 -8.26 41.81 27.91
CA GLU A 19 -8.29 40.97 29.12
C GLU A 19 -7.88 39.48 29.04
N SER A 20 -6.60 39.30 29.38
CA SER A 20 -6.09 38.35 30.37
C SER A 20 -7.10 37.64 31.28
N SER A 21 -7.07 36.30 31.28
CA SER A 21 -7.05 35.49 32.49
C SER A 21 -6.81 34.01 32.14
N PHE A 22 -5.56 33.54 32.21
CA PHE A 22 -5.30 32.11 32.38
C PHE A 22 -5.39 31.84 33.88
N THR A 23 -6.42 31.09 34.27
CA THR A 23 -6.55 30.50 35.60
C THR A 23 -5.59 29.31 35.71
N GLU A 24 -4.46 29.52 36.37
CA GLU A 24 -3.67 28.43 36.95
C GLU A 24 -4.47 27.81 38.10
N GLY A 25 -4.95 26.59 37.90
CA GLY A 25 -5.42 25.75 38.98
C GLY A 25 -4.22 25.19 39.74
N ALA A 26 -3.73 25.94 40.72
CA ALA A 26 -2.84 25.40 41.74
C ALA A 26 -3.63 24.38 42.57
N ALA A 27 -3.24 23.11 42.51
CA ALA A 27 -3.72 22.09 43.42
C ALA A 27 -3.26 22.45 44.85
N PRO A 28 -4.09 22.22 45.88
CA PRO A 28 -3.74 22.57 47.25
C PRO A 28 -2.58 21.69 47.71
N VAL A 29 -1.48 22.32 48.07
CA VAL A 29 -0.46 21.68 48.91
C VAL A 29 -1.09 21.60 50.31
N ASN A 30 -1.47 20.40 50.73
CA ASN A 30 -1.81 20.15 52.12
C ASN A 30 -0.51 20.26 52.92
N GLU A 31 -0.38 21.32 53.70
CA GLU A 31 0.47 21.32 54.89
C GLU A 31 -0.16 20.33 55.88
N GLU A 32 0.40 19.13 55.96
CA GLU A 32 0.22 18.29 57.13
C GLU A 32 1.28 18.73 58.15
N GLU A 33 0.85 19.48 59.16
CA GLU A 33 1.59 19.58 60.41
C GLU A 33 1.65 18.17 61.02
N GLU A 34 2.79 17.50 60.92
CA GLU A 34 3.11 16.45 61.88
C GLU A 34 3.25 17.14 63.24
N LEU A 35 2.27 16.92 64.11
CA LEU A 35 2.37 17.18 65.54
C LEU A 35 3.61 16.44 66.06
N SER A 36 4.73 17.14 66.18
CA SER A 36 5.81 16.68 67.04
C SER A 36 5.29 16.74 68.48
N GLN A 37 5.17 15.57 69.10
CA GLN A 37 5.24 15.50 70.56
C GLN A 37 6.56 16.14 70.96
N ASP A 38 6.51 17.32 71.56
CA ASP A 38 7.21 17.61 72.82
C ASP A 38 7.02 19.07 73.24
N ALA A 39 6.21 19.24 74.28
CA ALA A 39 6.65 19.97 75.46
C ALA A 39 6.38 19.03 76.63
N GLN A 40 7.18 17.97 76.76
CA GLN A 40 7.30 17.34 78.06
C GLN A 40 8.11 18.30 78.92
N ALA A 41 7.41 18.99 79.84
CA ALA A 41 8.06 19.32 81.09
C ALA A 41 8.63 18.00 81.60
N LYS A 42 9.96 17.85 81.50
CA LYS A 42 10.64 16.78 82.20
C LYS A 42 10.28 17.03 83.66
N THR A 43 9.34 16.27 84.19
CA THR A 43 9.26 16.03 85.63
C THR A 43 10.53 15.27 85.98
N ALA A 44 11.65 16.00 85.99
CA ALA A 44 12.74 15.69 86.86
C ALA A 44 12.10 15.69 88.24
N GLU A 45 12.24 14.55 88.92
CA GLU A 45 12.11 14.48 90.36
C GLU A 45 12.63 15.80 90.92
N SER A 46 11.76 16.47 91.67
CA SER A 46 12.07 17.66 92.42
C SER A 46 13.14 17.29 93.44
N ASN A 47 14.38 17.13 92.99
CA ASN A 47 15.56 17.31 93.81
C ASN A 47 15.70 18.82 93.96
N VAL A 48 14.74 19.38 94.67
CA VAL A 48 14.95 20.59 95.45
C VAL A 48 16.07 20.20 96.40
N THR A 49 17.30 20.42 95.96
CA THR A 49 18.40 20.57 96.89
C THR A 49 18.13 21.91 97.55
N VAL A 50 17.28 21.90 98.58
CA VAL A 50 17.17 23.02 99.51
C VAL A 50 18.57 23.14 100.06
N LEU A 51 19.33 24.13 99.58
CA LEU A 51 20.53 24.55 100.29
C LEU A 51 20.10 24.79 101.74
N PRO A 52 20.71 24.11 102.74
CA PRO A 52 20.22 24.15 104.10
C PRO A 52 20.20 25.60 104.56
N THR A 53 18.99 26.13 104.75
CA THR A 53 18.82 27.46 105.30
C THR A 53 19.42 27.43 106.69
N THR A 54 20.56 28.09 106.85
CA THR A 54 21.29 28.17 108.10
C THR A 54 20.49 29.09 109.00
N ILE A 55 19.60 28.54 109.82
CA ILE A 55 18.84 29.33 110.79
C ILE A 55 19.75 29.53 112.01
N LEU A 56 20.16 30.78 112.21
CA LEU A 56 20.78 31.25 113.45
C LEU A 56 19.71 31.21 114.55
N GLU A 57 19.77 30.24 115.46
CA GLU A 57 19.01 30.27 116.72
C GLU A 57 19.68 31.29 117.67
N GLU A 58 19.10 32.48 117.81
CA GLU A 58 19.36 33.36 118.97
C GLU A 58 18.21 33.23 119.98
N THR A 59 18.23 32.16 120.78
CA THR A 59 17.44 32.07 122.02
C THR A 59 18.22 32.75 123.13
N THR A 60 18.06 34.06 123.32
CA THR A 60 18.58 34.75 124.52
C THR A 60 17.63 34.54 125.69
N VAL A 61 17.91 33.56 126.55
CA VAL A 61 17.26 33.42 127.86
C VAL A 61 18.02 34.28 128.87
N GLU A 62 17.47 35.44 129.26
CA GLU A 62 18.04 36.22 130.37
C GLU A 62 17.82 35.49 131.71
N ALA A 63 18.88 34.88 132.26
CA ALA A 63 18.86 34.28 133.58
C ALA A 63 19.12 35.35 134.67
N ARG A 64 18.11 35.65 135.52
CA ARG A 64 18.29 36.35 136.80
C ARG A 64 18.06 35.41 138.00
N ASN A 65 19.02 35.46 138.92
CA ASN A 65 19.13 34.94 140.29
C ASN A 65 18.12 33.85 140.77
N PRO A 66 18.57 32.61 141.09
CA PRO A 66 17.70 31.42 141.24
C PRO A 66 16.97 31.27 142.59
N PHE A 67 16.58 32.36 143.25
CA PHE A 67 15.78 32.29 144.50
C PHE A 67 14.54 33.21 144.50
N GLU A 68 14.15 33.75 143.35
CA GLU A 68 12.81 34.31 143.10
C GLU A 68 12.22 33.58 141.89
N ALA A 69 11.00 33.02 142.02
CA ALA A 69 10.29 32.46 140.88
C ALA A 69 10.02 33.60 139.88
N ALA A 70 10.53 33.48 138.64
CA ALA A 70 10.23 34.44 137.59
C ALA A 70 8.89 34.07 136.95
N ASP A 71 7.95 35.02 136.95
CA ASP A 71 6.56 34.77 136.55
C ASP A 71 6.34 34.64 135.01
N SER A 72 7.39 34.70 134.15
CA SER A 72 7.25 34.57 132.67
C SER A 72 8.51 34.14 131.86
N GLN A 73 8.33 33.72 130.58
CA GLN A 73 9.33 33.41 129.53
C GLN A 73 9.02 34.11 128.18
N LEU A 74 10.03 34.36 127.33
CA LEU A 74 9.94 35.02 126.01
C LEU A 74 10.74 34.28 124.92
N PHE A 75 10.18 34.15 123.71
CA PHE A 75 10.83 33.62 122.49
C PHE A 75 10.67 34.59 121.32
N SER A 76 11.69 34.78 120.49
CA SER A 76 11.68 35.71 119.34
C SER A 76 12.00 34.99 118.03
N PHE A 77 11.21 35.22 116.97
CA PHE A 77 11.36 34.63 115.63
C PHE A 77 11.23 35.67 114.51
N ILE A 78 11.55 35.28 113.27
CA ILE A 78 11.34 36.08 112.04
C ILE A 78 10.35 35.34 111.13
N ALA A 79 9.31 36.03 110.67
CA ALA A 79 8.18 35.45 109.93
C ALA A 79 8.36 35.30 108.42
N ALA A 80 9.32 36.01 107.81
CA ALA A 80 9.56 35.95 106.38
C ALA A 80 11.03 36.22 106.10
N GLN A 81 11.63 35.41 105.22
CA GLN A 81 13.03 35.57 104.81
C GLN A 81 13.17 35.43 103.29
N GLU A 82 14.19 36.06 102.75
CA GLU A 82 14.60 35.85 101.37
C GLU A 82 15.20 34.45 101.20
N ALA A 83 14.77 33.73 100.18
CA ALA A 83 15.27 32.43 99.78
C ALA A 83 15.67 32.43 98.31
N GLN A 84 16.56 31.52 97.91
CA GLN A 84 17.05 31.38 96.54
C GLN A 84 16.25 30.29 95.81
N GLY A 85 15.72 30.64 94.64
CA GLY A 85 15.09 29.73 93.69
C GLY A 85 15.97 29.51 92.48
N ALA A 86 15.91 28.31 91.92
CA ALA A 86 16.52 27.99 90.63
C ALA A 86 15.49 27.25 89.76
N PHE A 87 15.51 27.50 88.46
CA PHE A 87 14.63 26.85 87.49
C PHE A 87 15.40 26.61 86.19
N GLN A 88 15.25 25.42 85.63
CA GLN A 88 15.90 25.02 84.39
C GLN A 88 14.85 24.68 83.34
N PHE A 89 15.04 25.16 82.12
CA PHE A 89 14.18 24.85 80.98
C PHE A 89 14.99 24.80 79.68
N SER A 90 14.40 24.33 78.59
CA SER A 90 15.02 24.32 77.28
C SER A 90 14.17 25.01 76.23
N LEU A 91 14.84 25.62 75.26
CA LEU A 91 14.25 26.05 73.99
C LEU A 91 14.81 25.16 72.89
N ASP A 92 13.94 24.70 72.00
CA ASP A 92 14.31 23.92 70.82
C ASP A 92 14.11 24.76 69.55
N ASP A 93 14.85 24.41 68.50
CA ASP A 93 14.66 24.87 67.13
C ASP A 93 13.37 24.29 66.52
N LYS A 94 12.80 24.97 65.51
CA LYS A 94 11.58 24.49 64.86
C LYS A 94 11.92 23.53 63.73
N LYS A 95 11.58 22.24 63.90
CA LYS A 95 11.75 21.21 62.87
C LYS A 95 10.57 21.23 61.92
N LEU A 96 10.86 21.40 60.64
CA LEU A 96 9.87 21.48 59.56
C LEU A 96 10.12 20.39 58.52
N ALA A 97 9.05 20.00 57.83
CA ALA A 97 9.11 19.06 56.73
C ALA A 97 8.23 19.52 55.56
N THR A 98 8.68 19.26 54.33
CA THR A 98 7.86 19.45 53.12
C THR A 98 7.97 18.24 52.21
N THR A 99 6.88 17.90 51.53
CA THR A 99 6.80 16.70 50.68
C THR A 99 6.98 17.09 49.20
N ILE A 100 7.84 16.35 48.51
CA ILE A 100 8.09 16.45 47.08
C ILE A 100 7.51 15.20 46.41
N ASN A 101 6.55 15.37 45.51
CA ASN A 101 6.03 14.27 44.69
C ASN A 101 6.84 14.20 43.39
N LEU A 102 7.52 13.09 43.15
CA LEU A 102 8.36 12.93 41.96
C LEU A 102 7.52 12.69 40.71
N THR A 103 7.78 13.49 39.68
CA THR A 103 7.09 13.45 38.38
C THR A 103 8.08 13.21 37.25
N ASN A 104 7.57 12.73 36.12
CA ASN A 104 8.33 12.66 34.87
C ASN A 104 8.06 13.90 34.01
N ASN A 105 9.02 14.25 33.16
CA ASN A 105 8.81 15.24 32.11
C ASN A 105 8.20 14.58 30.88
N TYR A 106 7.13 15.17 30.36
CA TYR A 106 6.43 14.70 29.18
C TYR A 106 6.33 15.80 28.11
N SER A 107 6.46 15.42 26.85
CA SER A 107 6.17 16.29 25.71
C SER A 107 5.21 15.64 24.73
N ASN A 108 4.33 16.44 24.11
CA ASN A 108 3.46 15.97 23.05
C ASN A 108 4.26 15.75 21.77
N LYS A 109 4.19 14.54 21.23
CA LYS A 109 4.78 14.15 19.95
C LYS A 109 3.71 13.69 18.98
N THR A 110 4.05 13.70 17.69
CA THR A 110 3.18 13.24 16.61
C THR A 110 4.01 12.51 15.58
N ASP A 111 3.64 11.26 15.32
CA ASP A 111 4.18 10.47 14.22
C ASP A 111 3.13 10.42 13.10
N ASN A 112 3.55 10.76 11.88
CA ASN A 112 2.70 10.69 10.70
C ASN A 112 3.16 9.54 9.81
N HIS A 113 2.23 8.69 9.42
CA HIS A 113 2.44 7.60 8.50
C HIS A 113 1.49 7.72 7.32
N ASN A 114 1.92 7.18 6.19
CA ASN A 114 1.08 7.04 5.01
C ASN A 114 0.82 5.57 4.77
N GLN A 115 -0.43 5.22 4.51
CA GLN A 115 -0.79 3.91 4.02
C GLN A 115 -0.21 3.69 2.62
N ILE A 116 0.03 2.42 2.28
CA ILE A 116 0.44 2.01 0.94
C ILE A 116 -0.61 2.47 -0.09
N VAL A 117 -0.16 3.05 -1.19
CA VAL A 117 -0.99 3.32 -2.37
C VAL A 117 -0.82 2.15 -3.33
N ARG A 118 -1.85 1.28 -3.44
CA ARG A 118 -1.80 0.14 -4.36
C ARG A 118 -1.78 0.61 -5.81
N THR A 119 -0.91 0.02 -6.63
CA THR A 119 -0.74 0.37 -8.05
C THR A 119 -2.02 0.07 -8.85
N PRO A 120 -2.57 1.02 -9.63
CA PRO A 120 -3.69 0.76 -10.53
C PRO A 120 -3.23 -0.06 -11.74
N LEU A 121 -4.07 -1.00 -12.18
CA LEU A 121 -3.85 -1.89 -13.31
C LEU A 121 -5.08 -1.87 -14.23
N MET A 122 -4.85 -2.11 -15.51
CA MET A 122 -5.88 -2.15 -16.55
C MET A 122 -5.59 -3.27 -17.51
N ASP A 123 -6.53 -4.20 -17.65
CA ASP A 123 -6.53 -5.21 -18.70
C ASP A 123 -7.64 -4.91 -19.71
N MET A 124 -7.33 -5.07 -21.00
CA MET A 124 -8.25 -4.78 -22.10
C MET A 124 -8.31 -5.95 -23.08
N LYS A 125 -9.52 -6.31 -23.51
CA LYS A 125 -9.74 -7.32 -24.55
C LYS A 125 -10.95 -6.95 -25.40
N THR A 126 -10.84 -7.13 -26.72
CA THR A 126 -11.97 -6.94 -27.65
C THR A 126 -12.67 -8.27 -27.89
N GLN A 127 -13.99 -8.30 -27.75
CA GLN A 127 -14.83 -9.46 -27.98
C GLN A 127 -14.77 -9.94 -29.43
N GLY A 128 -14.89 -11.25 -29.64
CA GLY A 128 -14.96 -11.86 -30.96
C GLY A 128 -16.19 -11.42 -31.76
N THR A 129 -16.25 -11.80 -33.03
CA THR A 129 -17.35 -11.47 -33.96
C THR A 129 -17.77 -12.71 -34.75
N PRO A 130 -19.08 -12.88 -35.04
CA PRO A 130 -19.55 -13.97 -35.90
C PRO A 130 -19.03 -13.89 -37.35
N GLY A 131 -18.39 -12.78 -37.74
CA GLY A 131 -17.93 -12.52 -39.11
C GLY A 131 -19.01 -11.86 -39.97
N GLN A 132 -18.63 -11.39 -41.15
CA GLN A 132 -19.56 -10.91 -42.18
C GLN A 132 -19.97 -12.08 -43.08
N ALA A 133 -21.26 -12.22 -43.36
CA ALA A 133 -21.77 -13.28 -44.23
C ALA A 133 -21.82 -12.79 -45.70
N TYR A 134 -21.35 -13.64 -46.61
CA TYR A 134 -21.40 -13.43 -48.06
C TYR A 134 -22.23 -14.52 -48.71
N ASN A 135 -23.04 -14.14 -49.70
CA ASN A 135 -23.78 -15.05 -50.56
C ASN A 135 -23.59 -14.55 -52.00
N GLU A 136 -22.90 -15.34 -52.81
CA GLU A 136 -22.53 -15.00 -54.18
C GLU A 136 -23.12 -16.02 -55.16
N MET A 137 -23.40 -15.57 -56.38
CA MET A 137 -23.97 -16.38 -57.45
C MET A 137 -23.17 -16.18 -58.73
N PHE A 138 -22.82 -17.28 -59.39
CA PHE A 138 -22.12 -17.31 -60.66
C PHE A 138 -22.89 -18.14 -61.68
N ASP A 139 -22.93 -17.72 -62.94
CA ASP A 139 -23.54 -18.49 -64.03
C ASP A 139 -22.50 -19.40 -64.70
N GLN A 140 -22.84 -20.68 -64.87
CA GLN A 140 -22.07 -21.63 -65.66
C GLN A 140 -22.57 -21.59 -67.12
N GLU A 141 -22.11 -20.60 -67.87
CA GLU A 141 -22.52 -20.38 -69.27
C GLU A 141 -21.97 -21.45 -70.24
N THR A 142 -22.52 -21.55 -71.45
CA THR A 142 -21.88 -22.28 -72.59
C THR A 142 -20.51 -21.68 -72.92
N SER A 143 -19.66 -22.42 -73.64
CA SER A 143 -18.25 -22.18 -74.02
C SER A 143 -17.91 -20.83 -74.72
N LYS A 144 -18.40 -19.68 -74.25
CA LYS A 144 -18.04 -18.31 -74.68
C LYS A 144 -16.70 -17.83 -74.11
N GLY A 145 -15.67 -18.67 -74.16
CA GLY A 145 -14.29 -18.25 -73.91
C GLY A 145 -13.65 -17.69 -75.18
N LEU A 146 -12.50 -17.01 -75.04
CA LEU A 146 -11.61 -16.78 -76.18
C LEU A 146 -10.83 -18.08 -76.42
N LEU A 147 -10.77 -18.56 -77.66
CA LEU A 147 -10.06 -19.80 -78.01
C LEU A 147 -9.00 -19.55 -79.07
N ASP A 148 -7.75 -19.89 -78.77
CA ASP A 148 -6.63 -19.75 -79.69
C ASP A 148 -6.10 -21.13 -80.06
N ILE A 149 -6.15 -21.48 -81.34
CA ILE A 149 -5.67 -22.76 -81.85
C ILE A 149 -4.42 -22.52 -82.70
N LEU A 150 -3.31 -23.15 -82.34
CA LEU A 150 -2.15 -23.24 -83.23
C LEU A 150 -2.18 -24.59 -83.94
N VAL A 151 -2.17 -24.59 -85.27
CA VAL A 151 -2.01 -25.79 -86.07
C VAL A 151 -0.61 -25.82 -86.67
N VAL A 152 0.15 -26.85 -86.33
CA VAL A 152 1.52 -27.11 -86.81
C VAL A 152 1.45 -28.26 -87.81
N ILE A 153 1.79 -27.99 -89.07
CA ILE A 153 1.58 -28.94 -90.17
C ILE A 153 2.92 -29.32 -90.78
N ASP A 154 3.15 -30.62 -90.90
CA ASP A 154 4.30 -31.14 -91.60
C ASP A 154 4.23 -30.89 -93.11
N ASN A 155 5.29 -30.25 -93.63
CA ASN A 155 5.43 -29.86 -95.03
C ASN A 155 6.53 -30.65 -95.76
N SER A 156 6.91 -31.81 -95.25
CA SER A 156 7.76 -32.78 -95.93
C SER A 156 7.13 -33.33 -97.21
N GLY A 157 7.97 -33.99 -98.01
CA GLY A 157 7.60 -34.61 -99.29
C GLY A 157 6.46 -35.62 -99.22
N SER A 158 6.25 -36.26 -98.06
CA SER A 158 5.27 -37.33 -97.86
C SER A 158 3.87 -36.83 -97.53
N MET A 159 3.75 -35.64 -96.95
CA MET A 159 2.51 -35.13 -96.33
C MET A 159 1.40 -34.68 -97.29
N SER A 160 1.53 -34.92 -98.61
CA SER A 160 0.54 -34.44 -99.58
C SER A 160 -0.85 -35.03 -99.37
N GLN A 161 -0.93 -36.30 -98.96
CA GLN A 161 -2.22 -36.98 -98.76
C GLN A 161 -2.90 -36.48 -97.48
N GLU A 162 -2.13 -36.32 -96.42
CA GLU A 162 -2.51 -35.90 -95.08
C GLU A 162 -2.99 -34.45 -95.09
N GLN A 163 -2.27 -33.55 -95.78
CA GLN A 163 -2.71 -32.17 -96.01
C GLN A 163 -4.04 -32.13 -96.77
N ASN A 164 -4.24 -32.99 -97.79
CA ASN A 164 -5.52 -33.04 -98.50
C ASN A 164 -6.66 -33.51 -97.60
N ASN A 165 -6.44 -34.52 -96.76
CA ASN A 165 -7.43 -35.04 -95.80
C ASN A 165 -7.83 -33.97 -94.78
N LEU A 166 -6.84 -33.31 -94.15
CA LEU A 166 -7.10 -32.27 -93.16
C LEU A 166 -7.79 -31.03 -93.78
N SER A 167 -7.44 -30.64 -95.01
CA SER A 167 -7.84 -29.36 -95.62
C SER A 167 -9.35 -29.09 -95.73
N THR A 168 -10.20 -30.10 -95.54
CA THR A 168 -11.67 -29.96 -95.62
C THR A 168 -12.37 -30.20 -94.28
N LYS A 169 -11.66 -30.10 -93.15
CA LYS A 169 -12.15 -30.59 -91.83
C LYS A 169 -12.27 -29.50 -90.75
N LEU A 170 -12.31 -28.23 -91.13
CA LEU A 170 -12.50 -27.11 -90.20
C LEU A 170 -13.75 -27.30 -89.32
N SER A 171 -14.88 -27.67 -89.93
CA SER A 171 -16.14 -27.92 -89.21
C SER A 171 -16.03 -29.03 -88.17
N SER A 172 -15.21 -30.05 -88.39
CA SER A 172 -14.98 -31.12 -87.41
C SER A 172 -14.16 -30.62 -86.22
N LEU A 173 -13.08 -29.86 -86.49
CA LEU A 173 -12.22 -29.28 -85.45
C LEU A 173 -12.96 -28.32 -84.52
N LEU A 174 -14.00 -27.65 -85.04
CA LEU A 174 -14.76 -26.64 -84.29
C LEU A 174 -16.15 -27.12 -83.82
N SER A 175 -16.47 -28.40 -84.01
CA SER A 175 -17.83 -28.95 -83.79
C SER A 175 -18.39 -28.77 -82.38
N ALA A 176 -17.56 -28.72 -81.33
CA ALA A 176 -17.99 -28.53 -79.94
C ALA A 176 -17.75 -27.10 -79.41
N VAL A 177 -17.23 -26.20 -80.25
CA VAL A 177 -16.85 -24.81 -79.92
C VAL A 177 -17.42 -23.82 -80.96
N THR A 178 -18.56 -24.17 -81.58
CA THR A 178 -19.19 -23.37 -82.65
C THR A 178 -19.58 -21.96 -82.22
N ASP A 179 -19.91 -21.79 -80.95
CA ASP A 179 -20.34 -20.52 -80.35
C ASP A 179 -19.20 -19.77 -79.63
N THR A 180 -17.96 -20.24 -79.78
CA THR A 180 -16.76 -19.70 -79.14
C THR A 180 -16.09 -18.67 -80.06
N ASP A 181 -15.50 -17.62 -79.49
CA ASP A 181 -14.70 -16.66 -80.27
C ASP A 181 -13.30 -17.23 -80.54
N TRP A 182 -13.17 -18.03 -81.60
CA TRP A 182 -11.94 -18.71 -81.97
C TRP A 182 -11.08 -17.93 -82.99
N GLN A 183 -9.77 -18.16 -82.91
CA GLN A 183 -8.82 -17.85 -83.98
C GLN A 183 -7.82 -19.00 -84.14
N ILE A 184 -7.41 -19.26 -85.37
CA ILE A 184 -6.52 -20.37 -85.73
C ILE A 184 -5.31 -19.83 -86.48
N ALA A 185 -4.13 -19.98 -85.89
CA ALA A 185 -2.87 -19.71 -86.54
C ALA A 185 -2.27 -20.99 -87.12
N PHE A 186 -1.55 -20.85 -88.23
CA PHE A 186 -0.91 -21.95 -88.94
C PHE A 186 0.58 -21.71 -89.09
N THR A 187 1.36 -22.74 -88.77
CA THR A 187 2.80 -22.83 -89.05
C THR A 187 3.11 -24.20 -89.62
N THR A 188 4.28 -24.31 -90.24
CA THR A 188 4.89 -25.59 -90.61
C THR A 188 5.82 -26.08 -89.51
N THR A 189 6.27 -27.33 -89.64
CA THR A 189 7.36 -27.95 -88.86
C THR A 189 8.75 -27.52 -89.32
N ASP A 190 8.89 -26.87 -90.48
CA ASP A 190 10.17 -26.38 -91.03
C ASP A 190 10.62 -25.06 -90.35
N PRO A 191 11.80 -25.02 -89.70
CA PRO A 191 12.34 -23.81 -89.07
C PRO A 191 12.77 -22.70 -90.02
N SER A 192 12.86 -22.97 -91.33
CA SER A 192 13.16 -21.94 -92.34
C SER A 192 11.94 -21.09 -92.72
N ASP A 193 10.73 -21.53 -92.37
CA ASP A 193 9.49 -20.79 -92.64
C ASP A 193 9.23 -19.67 -91.61
N SER A 194 8.36 -18.73 -91.97
CA SER A 194 7.86 -17.68 -91.06
C SER A 194 7.11 -18.27 -89.86
N CYS A 195 7.21 -17.65 -88.67
CA CYS A 195 6.62 -18.17 -87.43
C CYS A 195 5.12 -18.50 -87.51
N ILE A 196 4.35 -17.74 -88.27
CA ILE A 196 3.03 -18.15 -88.77
C ILE A 196 2.91 -17.74 -90.24
N HIS A 197 2.26 -18.54 -91.07
CA HIS A 197 2.02 -18.21 -92.49
C HIS A 197 0.54 -17.86 -92.77
N ARG A 198 -0.36 -18.15 -91.82
CA ARG A 198 -1.78 -17.76 -91.90
C ARG A 198 -2.38 -17.62 -90.50
N LEU A 199 -3.31 -16.67 -90.36
CA LEU A 199 -4.23 -16.53 -89.23
C LEU A 199 -5.65 -16.47 -89.81
N ILE A 200 -6.58 -17.19 -89.20
CA ILE A 200 -8.01 -17.23 -89.54
C ILE A 200 -8.79 -16.95 -88.26
N THR A 201 -9.88 -16.21 -88.35
CA THR A 201 -10.73 -15.81 -87.23
C THR A 201 -12.18 -16.21 -87.47
N THR A 202 -12.97 -16.26 -86.39
CA THR A 202 -14.44 -16.38 -86.46
C THR A 202 -15.14 -15.39 -87.39
N SER A 203 -14.52 -14.23 -87.64
CA SER A 203 -15.09 -13.14 -88.43
C SER A 203 -14.86 -13.25 -89.94
N ASP A 204 -14.03 -14.19 -90.38
CA ASP A 204 -13.72 -14.37 -91.81
C ASP A 204 -14.89 -15.02 -92.56
N GLN A 205 -15.35 -14.37 -93.64
CA GLN A 205 -16.52 -14.82 -94.41
C GLN A 205 -16.31 -16.16 -95.14
N ASP A 206 -15.05 -16.50 -95.48
CA ASP A 206 -14.67 -17.70 -96.23
C ASP A 206 -13.70 -18.60 -95.41
N ALA A 207 -13.94 -18.73 -94.11
CA ALA A 207 -13.06 -19.45 -93.19
C ALA A 207 -12.71 -20.89 -93.65
N ASP A 208 -13.65 -21.63 -94.25
CA ASP A 208 -13.40 -22.97 -94.79
C ASP A 208 -12.37 -22.96 -95.94
N GLN A 209 -12.46 -21.99 -96.85
CA GLN A 209 -11.54 -21.87 -97.98
C GLN A 209 -10.16 -21.38 -97.50
N LEU A 210 -10.13 -20.43 -96.55
CA LEU A 210 -8.89 -19.97 -95.93
C LEU A 210 -8.19 -21.12 -95.17
N PHE A 211 -8.95 -21.97 -94.47
CA PHE A 211 -8.42 -23.13 -93.76
C PHE A 211 -7.84 -24.14 -94.74
N LYS A 212 -8.55 -24.42 -95.82
CA LYS A 212 -8.06 -25.29 -96.89
C LYS A 212 -6.74 -24.81 -97.48
N ASP A 213 -6.62 -23.51 -97.74
CA ASP A 213 -5.40 -22.91 -98.29
C ASP A 213 -4.27 -22.85 -97.24
N ALA A 214 -4.61 -22.67 -95.97
CA ALA A 214 -3.65 -22.69 -94.87
C ALA A 214 -3.07 -24.09 -94.64
N VAL A 215 -3.88 -25.16 -94.76
CA VAL A 215 -3.41 -26.53 -94.58
C VAL A 215 -2.52 -27.00 -95.73
N LYS A 216 -2.77 -26.51 -96.96
CA LYS A 216 -2.01 -26.90 -98.17
C LYS A 216 -0.76 -26.06 -98.36
N VAL A 217 0.15 -26.13 -97.38
CA VAL A 217 1.43 -25.41 -97.37
C VAL A 217 2.42 -25.90 -98.43
N GLY A 218 2.19 -27.07 -99.01
CA GLY A 218 3.08 -27.72 -99.96
C GLY A 218 3.96 -28.77 -99.29
N THR A 219 4.81 -29.43 -100.09
CA THR A 219 5.61 -30.60 -99.67
C THR A 219 7.10 -30.43 -99.97
N SER A 220 7.58 -29.17 -100.01
CA SER A 220 8.97 -28.82 -100.31
C SER A 220 9.79 -28.49 -99.06
N GLY A 221 9.27 -28.79 -97.87
CA GLY A 221 9.93 -28.56 -96.59
C GLY A 221 11.15 -29.47 -96.38
N SER A 222 11.96 -29.08 -95.40
CA SER A 222 13.10 -29.84 -94.93
C SER A 222 12.66 -31.11 -94.19
N GLY A 223 13.23 -32.28 -94.52
CA GLY A 223 13.01 -33.53 -93.75
C GLY A 223 13.61 -33.56 -92.33
N ASN A 224 13.87 -32.40 -91.73
CA ASN A 224 14.19 -32.22 -90.32
C ASN A 224 13.06 -31.45 -89.65
N GLU A 225 12.05 -32.18 -89.21
CA GLU A 225 10.79 -31.61 -88.77
C GLU A 225 10.86 -31.17 -87.30
N GLN A 226 10.75 -29.87 -87.02
CA GLN A 226 10.95 -29.31 -85.68
C GLN A 226 9.64 -28.84 -85.06
N GLY A 227 8.59 -29.68 -85.07
CA GLY A 227 7.24 -29.29 -84.66
C GLY A 227 7.13 -28.67 -83.26
N ILE A 228 7.92 -29.14 -82.28
CA ILE A 228 7.94 -28.55 -80.93
C ILE A 228 8.52 -27.13 -80.95
N ARG A 229 9.61 -26.92 -81.69
CA ARG A 229 10.21 -25.59 -81.85
C ARG A 229 9.23 -24.65 -82.53
N ARG A 230 8.61 -25.12 -83.61
CA ARG A 230 7.68 -24.32 -84.43
C ARG A 230 6.40 -23.98 -83.70
N ALA A 231 5.92 -24.87 -82.84
CA ALA A 231 4.82 -24.57 -81.94
C ALA A 231 5.15 -23.37 -81.04
N VAL A 232 6.33 -23.37 -80.42
CA VAL A 232 6.78 -22.25 -79.57
C VAL A 232 6.98 -20.98 -80.38
N GLU A 233 7.67 -21.03 -81.52
CA GLU A 233 7.90 -19.87 -82.38
C GLU A 233 6.58 -19.27 -82.92
N GLY A 234 5.60 -20.12 -83.25
CA GLY A 234 4.26 -19.72 -83.69
C GLY A 234 3.43 -19.05 -82.59
N LEU A 235 3.46 -19.60 -81.37
CA LEU A 235 2.83 -18.96 -80.20
C LEU A 235 3.55 -17.65 -79.81
N ALA A 236 4.87 -17.57 -80.04
CA ALA A 236 5.73 -16.41 -79.74
C ALA A 236 5.87 -15.42 -80.92
N CYS A 237 5.05 -15.55 -81.96
CA CYS A 237 5.27 -14.88 -83.24
C CYS A 237 5.13 -13.35 -83.14
N SER A 238 6.25 -12.67 -82.90
CA SER A 238 6.29 -11.21 -82.68
C SER A 238 5.91 -10.37 -83.90
N SER A 239 6.09 -10.89 -85.12
CA SER A 239 5.67 -10.20 -86.35
C SER A 239 4.16 -10.16 -86.52
N THR A 240 3.46 -11.13 -85.92
CA THR A 240 2.00 -11.21 -85.93
C THR A 240 1.52 -11.69 -84.56
N PRO A 241 1.55 -10.83 -83.52
CA PRO A 241 1.08 -11.21 -82.19
C PRO A 241 -0.41 -11.53 -82.27
N TRP A 242 -0.75 -12.80 -82.10
CA TRP A 242 -2.12 -13.27 -82.24
C TRP A 242 -2.65 -13.82 -80.92
N VAL A 243 -1.84 -14.53 -80.14
CA VAL A 243 -2.25 -15.13 -78.85
C VAL A 243 -2.84 -14.08 -77.90
N ARG A 244 -4.07 -14.30 -77.43
CA ARG A 244 -4.84 -13.38 -76.58
C ARG A 244 -4.58 -13.65 -75.10
N THR A 245 -4.53 -12.57 -74.30
CA THR A 245 -4.12 -12.63 -72.88
C THR A 245 -4.97 -13.57 -72.02
N ASP A 246 -6.25 -13.76 -72.35
CA ASP A 246 -7.22 -14.55 -71.56
C ASP A 246 -7.85 -15.71 -72.37
N SER A 247 -7.25 -16.11 -73.50
CA SER A 247 -7.74 -17.25 -74.27
C SER A 247 -7.27 -18.58 -73.71
N SER A 248 -8.13 -19.60 -73.77
CA SER A 248 -7.63 -20.98 -73.69
C SER A 248 -6.86 -21.32 -74.97
N ILE A 249 -5.80 -22.12 -74.85
CA ILE A 249 -4.89 -22.39 -75.97
C ILE A 249 -4.88 -23.87 -76.33
N ALA A 250 -5.10 -24.19 -77.60
CA ALA A 250 -4.94 -25.53 -78.15
C ALA A 250 -3.78 -25.56 -79.16
N VAL A 251 -2.89 -26.54 -79.06
CA VAL A 251 -1.88 -26.78 -80.10
C VAL A 251 -2.15 -28.13 -80.74
N LEU A 252 -2.37 -28.15 -82.05
CA LEU A 252 -2.57 -29.35 -82.86
C LEU A 252 -1.36 -29.57 -83.76
N ILE A 253 -0.64 -30.67 -83.57
CA ILE A 253 0.50 -31.05 -84.41
C ILE A 253 0.09 -32.17 -85.37
N VAL A 254 0.36 -32.01 -86.67
CA VAL A 254 0.02 -32.99 -87.72
C VAL A 254 1.28 -33.35 -88.48
N SER A 255 1.77 -34.58 -88.31
CA SER A 255 3.04 -35.06 -88.90
C SER A 255 3.04 -36.58 -89.03
N ASP A 256 3.69 -37.11 -90.07
CA ASP A 256 3.92 -38.54 -90.30
C ASP A 256 5.30 -39.02 -89.78
N GLU A 257 6.00 -38.18 -89.03
CA GLU A 257 7.25 -38.49 -88.33
C GLU A 257 7.34 -37.84 -86.92
N ASP A 258 8.46 -38.05 -86.22
CA ASP A 258 8.69 -37.47 -84.88
C ASP A 258 9.28 -36.06 -84.94
N ASN A 259 9.32 -35.38 -83.80
CA ASN A 259 10.10 -34.16 -83.66
C ASN A 259 11.60 -34.44 -83.85
N CYS A 260 12.25 -33.64 -84.69
CA CYS A 260 13.67 -33.67 -85.06
C CYS A 260 14.09 -34.97 -85.76
N SER A 261 13.31 -35.38 -86.74
CA SER A 261 13.35 -36.71 -87.31
C SER A 261 14.46 -36.96 -88.35
N ASP A 262 15.30 -36.01 -88.76
CA ASP A 262 16.27 -36.15 -89.89
C ASP A 262 17.37 -37.21 -89.75
N GLY A 263 17.40 -37.95 -88.65
CA GLY A 263 18.40 -38.97 -88.33
C GLY A 263 19.57 -38.44 -87.49
N ASN A 264 19.66 -37.12 -87.25
CA ASN A 264 20.64 -36.49 -86.38
C ASN A 264 20.03 -35.96 -85.07
N GLY A 265 18.70 -35.86 -84.98
CA GLY A 265 17.99 -35.26 -83.84
C GLY A 265 18.23 -33.74 -83.75
N CYS A 266 17.64 -33.09 -82.74
CA CYS A 266 17.94 -31.68 -82.44
C CYS A 266 19.11 -31.55 -81.44
N GLY A 267 19.99 -32.55 -81.37
CA GLY A 267 21.11 -32.56 -80.44
C GLY A 267 20.69 -32.28 -78.99
N ASN A 268 21.27 -31.22 -78.40
CA ASN A 268 20.95 -30.76 -77.05
C ASN A 268 20.11 -29.46 -77.04
N ASP A 269 19.52 -29.10 -78.18
CA ASP A 269 18.68 -27.90 -78.23
C ASP A 269 17.43 -28.08 -77.35
N PRO A 270 16.91 -27.01 -76.72
CA PRO A 270 15.78 -27.12 -75.80
C PRO A 270 14.56 -27.81 -76.41
N TRP A 271 14.27 -27.52 -77.68
CA TRP A 271 13.14 -28.09 -78.44
C TRP A 271 13.32 -29.54 -78.88
N ASN A 272 14.40 -30.22 -78.50
CA ASN A 272 14.56 -31.66 -78.74
C ASN A 272 13.53 -32.49 -77.95
N THR A 273 12.94 -31.93 -76.88
CA THR A 273 11.95 -32.62 -76.04
C THR A 273 10.65 -31.84 -75.91
N GLN A 274 9.54 -32.56 -75.69
CA GLN A 274 8.21 -31.98 -75.46
C GLN A 274 8.17 -30.94 -74.32
N GLN A 275 9.09 -31.05 -73.36
CA GLN A 275 9.16 -30.15 -72.21
C GLN A 275 9.29 -28.68 -72.60
N TYR A 276 9.95 -28.38 -73.73
CA TYR A 276 10.13 -27.00 -74.19
C TYR A 276 8.81 -26.28 -74.45
N LEU A 277 7.85 -26.94 -75.11
CA LEU A 277 6.53 -26.39 -75.36
C LEU A 277 5.67 -26.35 -74.08
N ILE A 278 5.77 -27.38 -73.23
CA ILE A 278 5.11 -27.42 -71.93
C ILE A 278 5.53 -26.22 -71.06
N ASP A 279 6.83 -25.98 -70.96
CA ASP A 279 7.39 -24.87 -70.17
C ASP A 279 7.01 -23.52 -70.75
N TYR A 280 7.01 -23.38 -72.07
CA TYR A 280 6.55 -22.15 -72.70
C TYR A 280 5.07 -21.86 -72.38
N MET A 281 4.21 -22.88 -72.50
CA MET A 281 2.79 -22.78 -72.17
C MET A 281 2.58 -22.39 -70.70
N GLN A 282 3.19 -23.11 -69.77
CA GLN A 282 2.94 -22.94 -68.33
C GLN A 282 3.67 -21.75 -67.72
N ASN A 283 4.93 -21.51 -68.11
CA ASN A 283 5.76 -20.51 -67.45
C ASN A 283 5.79 -19.17 -68.21
N THR A 284 5.62 -19.18 -69.53
CA THR A 284 5.69 -17.94 -70.34
C THR A 284 4.31 -17.39 -70.66
N LEU A 285 3.39 -18.23 -71.15
CA LEU A 285 2.02 -17.82 -71.43
C LEU A 285 1.11 -17.87 -70.19
N ASN A 286 1.62 -18.41 -69.07
CA ASN A 286 0.86 -18.60 -67.83
C ASN A 286 -0.46 -19.35 -68.07
N ARG A 287 -0.36 -20.47 -68.81
CA ARG A 287 -1.47 -21.40 -69.10
C ARG A 287 -1.16 -22.78 -68.57
N THR A 288 -2.07 -23.32 -67.77
CA THR A 288 -2.00 -24.66 -67.20
C THR A 288 -2.56 -25.70 -68.17
N VAL A 289 -1.70 -26.62 -68.63
CA VAL A 289 -2.09 -27.71 -69.53
C VAL A 289 -3.03 -28.67 -68.81
N GLY A 290 -4.18 -28.96 -69.44
CA GLY A 290 -5.29 -29.72 -68.87
C GLY A 290 -6.37 -28.85 -68.19
N MET A 291 -6.16 -27.53 -68.10
CA MET A 291 -7.07 -26.58 -67.43
C MET A 291 -7.50 -25.44 -68.35
N ASP A 292 -6.56 -24.70 -68.92
CA ASP A 292 -6.79 -23.60 -69.89
C ASP A 292 -5.83 -23.69 -71.09
N ALA A 293 -5.08 -24.79 -71.22
CA ALA A 293 -4.36 -25.19 -72.42
C ALA A 293 -4.45 -26.69 -72.69
N GLY A 294 -4.26 -27.10 -73.96
CA GLY A 294 -4.26 -28.50 -74.37
C GLY A 294 -3.34 -28.76 -75.58
N PHE A 295 -2.74 -29.95 -75.60
CA PHE A 295 -1.94 -30.43 -76.72
C PHE A 295 -2.65 -31.58 -77.42
N TYR A 296 -2.68 -31.52 -78.75
CA TYR A 296 -3.39 -32.44 -79.62
C TYR A 296 -2.52 -32.86 -80.79
N GLY A 297 -2.83 -34.02 -81.38
CA GLY A 297 -2.00 -34.55 -82.46
C GLY A 297 -2.74 -35.40 -83.48
N ILE A 298 -2.24 -35.40 -84.71
CA ILE A 298 -2.55 -36.42 -85.70
C ILE A 298 -1.19 -36.93 -86.19
N PHE A 299 -0.82 -38.11 -85.72
CA PHE A 299 0.49 -38.73 -85.97
C PHE A 299 0.34 -40.25 -85.85
N SER A 300 1.31 -41.01 -86.34
CA SER A 300 1.28 -42.46 -86.19
C SER A 300 1.63 -42.87 -84.76
N ASP A 301 0.73 -43.57 -84.06
CA ASP A 301 0.94 -43.96 -82.66
C ASP A 301 2.19 -44.86 -82.57
N PRO A 302 3.20 -44.52 -81.75
CA PRO A 302 4.37 -45.35 -81.49
C PRO A 302 4.07 -46.83 -81.19
N ALA A 303 2.92 -47.11 -80.57
CA ALA A 303 2.49 -48.45 -80.20
C ALA A 303 1.77 -49.22 -81.32
N ASP A 304 1.28 -48.53 -82.35
CA ASP A 304 0.57 -49.10 -83.50
C ASP A 304 0.95 -48.32 -84.79
N PRO A 305 2.21 -48.42 -85.25
CA PRO A 305 2.70 -47.63 -86.37
C PRO A 305 2.07 -48.09 -87.69
N CYS A 306 1.62 -47.15 -88.50
CA CYS A 306 1.01 -47.43 -89.78
C CYS A 306 2.03 -47.38 -90.93
N SER A 307 1.74 -48.09 -92.03
CA SER A 307 2.74 -48.38 -93.09
C SER A 307 3.24 -47.18 -93.88
N THR A 308 2.53 -46.04 -93.83
CA THR A 308 2.91 -44.81 -94.55
C THR A 308 3.57 -43.78 -93.65
N ALA A 309 3.67 -44.04 -92.33
CA ALA A 309 4.44 -43.20 -91.42
C ALA A 309 5.93 -43.53 -91.49
N TYR A 310 6.76 -42.52 -91.71
CA TYR A 310 8.18 -42.72 -91.96
C TYR A 310 8.96 -42.99 -90.66
N LYS A 311 8.55 -42.37 -89.55
CA LYS A 311 9.23 -42.49 -88.24
C LYS A 311 8.25 -42.45 -87.07
N ASN A 312 8.69 -42.96 -85.93
CA ASN A 312 7.90 -43.14 -84.72
C ASN A 312 7.79 -41.82 -83.92
N ALA A 313 6.59 -41.26 -83.80
CA ALA A 313 6.29 -39.95 -83.18
C ALA A 313 6.27 -39.95 -81.63
N ALA A 314 7.35 -40.41 -80.98
CA ALA A 314 7.41 -40.57 -79.53
C ALA A 314 7.33 -39.24 -78.76
N GLN A 315 7.93 -38.15 -79.29
CA GLN A 315 7.88 -36.84 -78.63
C GLN A 315 6.47 -36.24 -78.70
N TYR A 316 5.81 -36.34 -79.85
CA TYR A 316 4.43 -35.85 -79.99
C TYR A 316 3.45 -36.65 -79.14
N LYS A 317 3.64 -37.98 -79.04
CA LYS A 317 2.90 -38.83 -78.10
C LYS A 317 3.05 -38.38 -76.65
N ALA A 318 4.28 -38.16 -76.18
CA ALA A 318 4.55 -37.69 -74.83
C ALA A 318 3.93 -36.30 -74.58
N LEU A 319 3.92 -35.42 -75.59
CA LEU A 319 3.34 -34.09 -75.50
C LEU A 319 1.81 -34.15 -75.32
N VAL A 320 1.09 -34.88 -76.18
CA VAL A 320 -0.39 -34.93 -76.14
C VAL A 320 -0.95 -35.68 -74.94
N GLU A 321 -0.13 -36.53 -74.31
CA GLU A 321 -0.49 -37.26 -73.09
C GLU A 321 -0.18 -36.48 -71.81
N TYR A 322 0.61 -35.41 -71.89
CA TYR A 322 0.93 -34.55 -70.74
C TYR A 322 -0.34 -33.92 -70.15
N ASN A 323 -0.65 -34.26 -68.90
CA ASN A 323 -1.86 -33.86 -68.18
C ASN A 323 -3.18 -34.15 -68.95
N ALA A 324 -3.17 -35.13 -69.86
CA ALA A 324 -4.37 -35.52 -70.62
C ALA A 324 -5.37 -36.33 -69.78
N ASN A 325 -4.96 -36.82 -68.60
CA ASN A 325 -5.81 -37.52 -67.62
C ASN A 325 -6.64 -38.67 -68.24
N GLY A 326 -5.99 -39.45 -69.10
CA GLY A 326 -6.60 -40.60 -69.79
C GLY A 326 -7.46 -40.23 -71.01
N GLN A 327 -7.58 -38.95 -71.37
CA GLN A 327 -8.23 -38.52 -72.60
C GLN A 327 -7.33 -38.81 -73.81
N LYS A 328 -7.92 -39.37 -74.86
CA LYS A 328 -7.24 -39.52 -76.15
C LYS A 328 -7.27 -38.17 -76.87
N ASN A 329 -6.13 -37.47 -76.88
CA ASN A 329 -5.94 -36.16 -77.53
C ASN A 329 -5.31 -36.26 -78.93
N TYR A 330 -5.23 -37.45 -79.49
CA TYR A 330 -4.61 -37.68 -80.79
C TYR A 330 -5.38 -38.70 -81.62
N GLY A 331 -5.13 -38.72 -82.93
CA GLY A 331 -5.57 -39.77 -83.83
C GLY A 331 -4.46 -40.22 -84.76
N ASP A 332 -4.77 -41.21 -85.60
CA ASP A 332 -3.78 -41.79 -86.50
C ASP A 332 -3.68 -40.96 -87.79
N ILE A 333 -2.45 -40.65 -88.19
CA ILE A 333 -2.15 -39.97 -89.46
C ILE A 333 -2.59 -40.79 -90.67
N CYS A 334 -2.66 -42.11 -90.55
CA CYS A 334 -3.06 -43.00 -91.64
C CYS A 334 -4.58 -43.17 -91.79
N ASP A 335 -5.39 -42.56 -90.92
CA ASP A 335 -6.84 -42.61 -91.05
C ASP A 335 -7.28 -41.99 -92.39
N ASN A 336 -8.14 -42.71 -93.13
CA ASN A 336 -8.70 -42.22 -94.40
C ASN A 336 -9.54 -40.93 -94.23
N ASP A 337 -9.98 -40.62 -93.00
CA ASP A 337 -10.76 -39.43 -92.65
C ASP A 337 -10.50 -38.99 -91.20
N TYR A 338 -9.99 -37.77 -91.00
CA TYR A 338 -9.71 -37.22 -89.66
C TYR A 338 -10.94 -36.68 -88.91
N SER A 339 -12.15 -36.71 -89.47
CA SER A 339 -13.35 -36.09 -88.87
C SER A 339 -13.62 -36.60 -87.45
N THR A 340 -13.51 -37.92 -87.21
CA THR A 340 -13.76 -38.53 -85.90
C THR A 340 -12.77 -38.01 -84.85
N THR A 341 -11.48 -37.99 -85.22
CA THR A 341 -10.40 -37.49 -84.36
C THR A 341 -10.57 -36.00 -84.06
N LEU A 342 -10.86 -35.19 -85.08
CA LEU A 342 -11.03 -33.74 -84.91
C LEU A 342 -12.28 -33.38 -84.09
N ASN A 343 -13.37 -34.14 -84.23
CA ASN A 343 -14.54 -33.99 -83.37
C ASN A 343 -14.22 -34.30 -81.90
N LEU A 344 -13.44 -35.37 -81.64
CA LEU A 344 -12.98 -35.71 -80.30
C LEU A 344 -12.08 -34.59 -79.71
N ILE A 345 -11.14 -34.08 -80.51
CA ILE A 345 -10.28 -32.95 -80.13
C ILE A 345 -11.14 -31.73 -79.79
N SER A 346 -12.12 -31.39 -80.63
CA SER A 346 -13.06 -30.29 -80.39
C SER A 346 -13.78 -30.42 -79.04
N GLN A 347 -14.26 -31.63 -78.72
CA GLN A 347 -14.92 -31.92 -77.44
C GLN A 347 -13.98 -31.83 -76.23
N ASN A 348 -12.69 -32.08 -76.40
CA ASN A 348 -11.72 -31.92 -75.32
C ASN A 348 -11.34 -30.44 -75.14
N ILE A 349 -11.23 -29.68 -76.22
CA ILE A 349 -11.02 -28.23 -76.18
C ILE A 349 -12.16 -27.53 -75.44
N SER A 350 -13.42 -27.94 -75.65
CA SER A 350 -14.56 -27.27 -75.00
C SER A 350 -14.58 -27.40 -73.47
N LYS A 351 -13.91 -28.41 -72.90
CA LYS A 351 -13.83 -28.65 -71.44
C LYS A 351 -12.88 -27.70 -70.73
N ILE A 352 -11.81 -27.25 -71.38
CA ILE A 352 -10.80 -26.35 -70.79
C ILE A 352 -11.21 -24.86 -70.82
N LEU A 353 -12.49 -24.56 -71.03
CA LEU A 353 -13.00 -23.18 -71.15
C LEU A 353 -13.69 -22.63 -69.88
N ARG A 354 -14.13 -23.43 -68.88
CA ARG A 354 -14.89 -22.93 -67.69
C ARG A 354 -14.85 -23.82 -66.42
N ALA A 355 -13.83 -23.65 -65.55
CA ALA A 355 -13.73 -24.40 -64.28
C ALA A 355 -13.41 -23.56 -63.02
N GLN A 356 -13.33 -22.22 -63.12
CA GLN A 356 -12.90 -21.35 -62.02
C GLN A 356 -13.78 -20.11 -61.84
N TRP A 357 -13.93 -19.69 -60.59
CA TRP A 357 -14.67 -18.49 -60.18
C TRP A 357 -13.94 -17.76 -59.04
N GLU A 358 -13.89 -16.43 -59.09
CA GLU A 358 -13.30 -15.62 -58.03
C GLU A 358 -14.39 -15.09 -57.08
N LEU A 359 -14.25 -15.39 -55.79
CA LEU A 359 -15.11 -14.87 -54.72
C LEU A 359 -14.75 -13.41 -54.40
N THR A 360 -15.70 -12.64 -53.89
CA THR A 360 -15.48 -11.24 -53.50
C THR A 360 -14.44 -11.12 -52.36
N ALA A 361 -14.45 -12.06 -51.42
CA ALA A 361 -13.60 -12.09 -50.22
C ALA A 361 -12.98 -13.48 -49.98
N ILE A 362 -11.94 -13.53 -49.13
CA ILE A 362 -11.33 -14.80 -48.70
C ILE A 362 -12.22 -15.39 -47.60
N PRO A 363 -12.81 -16.59 -47.78
CA PRO A 363 -13.60 -17.26 -46.75
C PRO A 363 -12.79 -17.59 -45.49
N ASP A 364 -13.42 -17.51 -44.32
CA ASP A 364 -12.89 -18.10 -43.10
C ASP A 364 -12.75 -19.62 -43.27
N ALA A 365 -11.73 -20.23 -42.66
CA ALA A 365 -11.46 -21.65 -42.80
C ALA A 365 -12.70 -22.50 -42.44
N GLY A 366 -13.12 -23.35 -43.38
CA GLY A 366 -14.28 -24.24 -43.23
C GLY A 366 -15.65 -23.56 -43.28
N SER A 367 -15.73 -22.27 -43.64
CA SER A 367 -17.01 -21.55 -43.73
C SER A 367 -17.68 -21.64 -45.11
N LEU A 368 -16.91 -21.93 -46.18
CA LEU A 368 -17.43 -21.98 -47.54
C LEU A 368 -18.34 -23.20 -47.77
N VAL A 369 -19.54 -22.91 -48.26
CA VAL A 369 -20.51 -23.88 -48.75
C VAL A 369 -20.81 -23.53 -50.21
N VAL A 370 -20.72 -24.53 -51.09
CA VAL A 370 -20.98 -24.39 -52.53
C VAL A 370 -22.19 -25.24 -52.89
N GLU A 371 -23.14 -24.66 -53.62
CA GLU A 371 -24.30 -25.36 -54.17
C GLU A 371 -24.40 -25.10 -55.67
N VAL A 372 -24.85 -26.09 -56.44
CA VAL A 372 -25.14 -25.95 -57.87
C VAL A 372 -26.65 -26.03 -58.09
N GLU A 373 -27.20 -25.06 -58.79
CA GLU A 373 -28.60 -24.96 -59.15
C GLU A 373 -28.81 -25.37 -60.62
N VAL A 374 -29.59 -26.42 -60.84
CA VAL A 374 -29.98 -26.89 -62.18
C VAL A 374 -31.50 -26.90 -62.25
N ASN A 375 -32.08 -26.21 -63.24
CA ASN A 375 -33.54 -26.11 -63.42
C ASN A 375 -34.29 -25.67 -62.13
N GLY A 376 -33.70 -24.78 -61.34
CA GLY A 376 -34.27 -24.28 -60.09
C GLY A 376 -34.06 -25.17 -58.86
N VAL A 377 -33.37 -26.31 -58.99
CA VAL A 377 -33.07 -27.21 -57.87
C VAL A 377 -31.61 -27.03 -57.44
N LYS A 378 -31.38 -26.62 -56.19
CA LYS A 378 -30.05 -26.50 -55.58
C LYS A 378 -29.59 -27.83 -55.00
N THR A 379 -28.36 -28.22 -55.31
CA THR A 379 -27.69 -29.41 -54.77
C THR A 379 -26.36 -28.99 -54.18
N ALA A 380 -26.08 -29.40 -52.94
CA ALA A 380 -24.79 -29.16 -52.31
C ALA A 380 -23.66 -29.87 -53.06
N VAL A 381 -22.54 -29.18 -53.22
CA VAL A 381 -21.31 -29.73 -53.79
C VAL A 381 -20.42 -30.23 -52.66
N ASP A 382 -19.91 -31.45 -52.78
CA ASP A 382 -18.97 -32.01 -51.81
C ASP A 382 -17.68 -31.18 -51.78
N ALA A 383 -17.16 -30.90 -50.58
CA ALA A 383 -15.94 -30.11 -50.42
C ALA A 383 -14.69 -30.74 -51.09
N GLY A 384 -14.74 -32.03 -51.42
CA GLY A 384 -13.70 -32.73 -52.19
C GLY A 384 -13.82 -32.57 -53.71
N ASP A 385 -14.88 -31.97 -54.22
CA ASP A 385 -15.13 -31.77 -55.65
C ASP A 385 -14.64 -30.40 -56.15
N TYR A 386 -14.14 -29.55 -55.24
CA TYR A 386 -13.53 -28.27 -55.56
C TYR A 386 -12.33 -27.99 -54.66
N THR A 387 -11.54 -27.00 -55.03
CA THR A 387 -10.49 -26.40 -54.22
C THR A 387 -10.74 -24.90 -54.10
N LEU A 388 -10.31 -24.33 -52.97
CA LEU A 388 -10.35 -22.90 -52.71
C LEU A 388 -8.91 -22.43 -52.44
N ASN A 389 -8.37 -21.60 -53.32
CA ASN A 389 -7.07 -20.98 -53.14
C ASN A 389 -7.23 -19.46 -53.04
N GLY A 390 -7.09 -18.91 -51.82
CA GLY A 390 -7.39 -17.52 -51.54
C GLY A 390 -8.87 -17.21 -51.80
N LYS A 391 -9.15 -16.54 -52.92
CA LYS A 391 -10.50 -16.21 -53.38
C LYS A 391 -11.00 -17.09 -54.52
N THR A 392 -10.13 -17.89 -55.13
CA THR A 392 -10.46 -18.63 -56.34
C THR A 392 -11.03 -20.00 -55.99
N LEU A 393 -12.30 -20.18 -56.31
CA LEU A 393 -13.00 -21.47 -56.30
C LEU A 393 -12.73 -22.18 -57.63
N THR A 394 -12.15 -23.37 -57.57
CA THR A 394 -11.83 -24.20 -58.75
C THR A 394 -12.48 -25.56 -58.58
N PHE A 395 -13.33 -25.97 -59.52
CA PHE A 395 -13.88 -27.32 -59.52
C PHE A 395 -12.83 -28.31 -60.01
N ASN A 396 -12.79 -29.48 -59.39
CA ASN A 396 -11.90 -30.56 -59.81
C ASN A 396 -12.35 -31.10 -61.16
N GLN A 397 -11.40 -31.65 -61.93
CA GLN A 397 -11.69 -32.16 -63.27
C GLN A 397 -12.81 -33.22 -63.25
N GLY A 398 -13.78 -33.09 -64.13
CA GLY A 398 -14.94 -33.98 -64.24
C GLY A 398 -16.02 -33.73 -63.17
N LYS A 399 -15.82 -32.75 -62.28
CA LYS A 399 -16.78 -32.30 -61.27
C LYS A 399 -17.35 -30.91 -61.59
N GLU A 400 -17.11 -30.42 -62.80
CA GLU A 400 -17.57 -29.10 -63.22
C GLU A 400 -19.11 -29.05 -63.21
N PRO A 401 -19.70 -27.92 -62.80
CA PRO A 401 -21.14 -27.73 -62.86
C PRO A 401 -21.67 -27.89 -64.30
N PRO A 402 -22.87 -28.46 -64.48
CA PRO A 402 -23.48 -28.58 -65.80
C PRO A 402 -23.64 -27.22 -66.48
N VAL A 403 -23.53 -27.18 -67.80
CA VAL A 403 -23.79 -25.97 -68.59
C VAL A 403 -25.21 -25.45 -68.33
N ASN A 404 -25.35 -24.12 -68.27
CA ASN A 404 -26.54 -23.36 -67.90
C ASN A 404 -27.01 -23.56 -66.44
N SER A 405 -26.14 -24.06 -65.56
CA SER A 405 -26.39 -24.09 -64.11
C SER A 405 -25.94 -22.79 -63.43
N LYS A 406 -26.32 -22.62 -62.16
CA LYS A 406 -25.82 -21.52 -61.31
C LYS A 406 -25.07 -22.07 -60.12
N ILE A 407 -23.96 -21.44 -59.77
CA ILE A 407 -23.16 -21.79 -58.61
C ILE A 407 -23.45 -20.77 -57.51
N HIS A 408 -23.86 -21.23 -56.35
CA HIS A 408 -24.08 -20.42 -55.16
C HIS A 408 -22.96 -20.68 -54.17
N ALA A 409 -22.24 -19.64 -53.76
CA ALA A 409 -21.19 -19.71 -52.75
C ALA A 409 -21.61 -18.92 -51.53
N SER A 410 -21.70 -19.58 -50.36
CA SER A 410 -22.05 -18.95 -49.09
C SER A 410 -20.91 -19.13 -48.09
N TYR A 411 -20.45 -18.05 -47.45
CA TYR A 411 -19.31 -18.12 -46.53
C TYR A 411 -19.27 -16.96 -45.53
N THR A 412 -18.42 -17.06 -44.50
CA THR A 412 -18.15 -15.95 -43.58
C THR A 412 -16.73 -15.42 -43.77
N GLN A 413 -16.52 -14.14 -43.45
CA GLN A 413 -15.20 -13.53 -43.40
C GLN A 413 -15.00 -12.80 -42.08
N GLY A 414 -13.82 -12.96 -41.48
CA GLY A 414 -13.38 -12.23 -40.31
C GLY A 414 -13.99 -12.73 -39.00
N LYS A 415 -14.51 -13.97 -38.98
CA LYS A 415 -15.03 -14.59 -37.76
C LYS A 415 -13.91 -14.75 -36.73
N THR A 416 -14.19 -14.34 -35.50
CA THR A 416 -13.32 -14.57 -34.34
C THR A 416 -14.15 -15.13 -33.19
N THR A 417 -13.59 -16.11 -32.48
CA THR A 417 -14.30 -16.80 -31.40
C THR A 417 -14.65 -15.84 -30.27
N MET A 418 -15.92 -15.78 -29.88
CA MET A 418 -16.35 -15.01 -28.72
C MET A 418 -15.90 -15.70 -27.43
N PHE A 419 -15.44 -14.91 -26.46
CA PHE A 419 -15.03 -15.39 -25.14
C PHE A 419 -16.10 -15.10 -24.09
N SER A 420 -16.32 -16.07 -23.19
CA SER A 420 -17.13 -15.90 -21.96
C SER A 420 -16.27 -15.59 -20.74
N THR A 421 -14.94 -15.64 -20.88
CA THR A 421 -13.99 -15.37 -19.80
C THR A 421 -12.84 -14.47 -20.23
N MET A 422 -12.29 -13.74 -19.26
CA MET A 422 -11.10 -12.90 -19.41
C MET A 422 -10.22 -13.06 -18.19
N ASP A 423 -8.97 -13.48 -18.39
CA ASP A 423 -7.97 -13.55 -17.33
C ASP A 423 -7.32 -12.18 -17.13
N LEU A 424 -7.23 -11.77 -15.87
CA LEU A 424 -6.50 -10.60 -15.43
C LEU A 424 -5.01 -10.92 -15.32
N ALA A 425 -4.17 -9.94 -15.63
CA ALA A 425 -2.71 -10.07 -15.54
C ALA A 425 -2.24 -10.30 -14.09
N GLU A 426 -2.93 -9.69 -13.12
CA GLU A 426 -2.67 -9.86 -11.69
C GLU A 426 -3.97 -10.02 -10.89
N LYS A 427 -3.86 -10.61 -9.69
CA LYS A 427 -4.98 -10.72 -8.75
C LYS A 427 -5.43 -9.33 -8.30
N PRO A 428 -6.72 -8.97 -8.45
CA PRO A 428 -7.21 -7.68 -8.01
C PRO A 428 -7.37 -7.67 -6.49
N ALA A 429 -7.02 -6.53 -5.89
CA ALA A 429 -7.26 -6.31 -4.49
C ALA A 429 -8.77 -6.25 -4.21
N ALA A 430 -9.19 -6.81 -3.07
CA ALA A 430 -10.61 -6.96 -2.75
C ALA A 430 -11.38 -5.63 -2.86
N GLY A 431 -12.51 -5.65 -3.58
CA GLY A 431 -13.40 -4.50 -3.77
C GLY A 431 -12.90 -3.43 -4.76
N THR A 432 -11.77 -3.64 -5.44
CA THR A 432 -11.21 -2.63 -6.36
C THR A 432 -11.53 -2.86 -7.84
N LEU A 433 -12.01 -4.05 -8.21
CA LEU A 433 -12.30 -4.41 -9.60
C LEU A 433 -13.53 -3.66 -10.12
N SER A 434 -13.37 -2.99 -11.25
CA SER A 434 -14.43 -2.40 -12.07
C SER A 434 -14.30 -2.93 -13.50
N VAL A 435 -15.35 -3.57 -14.00
CA VAL A 435 -15.39 -4.11 -15.36
C VAL A 435 -16.31 -3.24 -16.20
N LYS A 436 -15.84 -2.79 -17.36
CA LYS A 436 -16.59 -1.96 -18.30
C LYS A 436 -16.71 -2.66 -19.65
N VAL A 437 -17.88 -2.55 -20.27
CA VAL A 437 -18.13 -3.00 -21.64
C VAL A 437 -18.55 -1.79 -22.46
N ASN A 438 -17.80 -1.47 -23.51
CA ASN A 438 -17.99 -0.27 -24.33
C ASN A 438 -18.02 1.03 -23.50
N GLY A 439 -17.18 1.10 -22.47
CA GLY A 439 -17.08 2.24 -21.54
C GLY A 439 -18.15 2.27 -20.45
N VAL A 440 -19.17 1.41 -20.49
CA VAL A 440 -20.22 1.33 -19.47
C VAL A 440 -19.83 0.31 -18.40
N ALA A 441 -19.80 0.74 -17.13
CA ALA A 441 -19.53 -0.15 -16.02
C ALA A 441 -20.63 -1.21 -15.86
N LEU A 442 -20.21 -2.46 -15.67
CA LEU A 442 -21.11 -3.58 -15.40
C LEU A 442 -21.56 -3.58 -13.94
N ASN A 443 -22.82 -3.95 -13.71
CA ASN A 443 -23.40 -4.13 -12.39
C ASN A 443 -22.97 -5.44 -11.74
N ALA A 444 -23.11 -5.52 -10.42
CA ALA A 444 -22.96 -6.75 -9.66
C ALA A 444 -23.92 -7.83 -10.22
N GLY A 445 -23.37 -8.98 -10.61
CA GLY A 445 -24.11 -10.11 -11.19
C GLY A 445 -23.95 -10.27 -12.70
N GLN A 446 -23.52 -9.24 -13.43
CA GLN A 446 -23.23 -9.36 -14.87
C GLN A 446 -21.87 -10.02 -15.16
N TYR A 447 -21.07 -10.18 -14.12
CA TYR A 447 -19.83 -10.93 -14.15
C TYR A 447 -19.54 -11.50 -12.76
N THR A 448 -18.70 -12.52 -12.72
CA THR A 448 -18.11 -13.08 -11.50
C THR A 448 -16.59 -13.09 -11.63
N LEU A 449 -15.88 -12.95 -10.51
CA LEU A 449 -14.43 -13.08 -10.44
C LEU A 449 -14.09 -14.33 -9.63
N ASN A 450 -13.35 -15.26 -10.24
CA ASN A 450 -12.76 -16.40 -9.54
C ASN A 450 -11.24 -16.37 -9.70
N GLY A 451 -10.53 -16.03 -8.62
CA GLY A 451 -9.09 -15.77 -8.66
C GLY A 451 -8.77 -14.55 -9.54
N GLN A 452 -8.26 -14.81 -10.74
CA GLN A 452 -7.92 -13.79 -11.76
C GLN A 452 -8.84 -13.85 -12.98
N THR A 453 -9.76 -14.82 -13.03
CA THR A 453 -10.61 -15.02 -14.20
C THR A 453 -11.95 -14.36 -13.98
N ILE A 454 -12.28 -13.40 -14.85
CA ILE A 454 -13.62 -12.83 -14.98
C ILE A 454 -14.43 -13.78 -15.85
N THR A 455 -15.62 -14.16 -15.38
CA THR A 455 -16.63 -14.86 -16.18
C THR A 455 -17.82 -13.93 -16.40
N PHE A 456 -18.25 -13.75 -17.64
CA PHE A 456 -19.35 -12.87 -18.01
C PHE A 456 -20.68 -13.65 -18.13
N ASP A 457 -21.77 -13.06 -17.61
CA ASP A 457 -23.13 -13.56 -17.79
C ASP A 457 -24.14 -12.39 -17.85
N PRO A 458 -24.67 -12.03 -19.04
CA PRO A 458 -24.46 -12.66 -20.34
C PRO A 458 -23.10 -12.33 -20.97
N ILE A 459 -22.70 -13.11 -21.98
CA ILE A 459 -21.48 -12.87 -22.78
C ILE A 459 -21.53 -11.47 -23.42
N PRO A 460 -20.44 -10.67 -23.41
CA PRO A 460 -20.40 -9.37 -24.06
C PRO A 460 -20.76 -9.47 -25.55
N ALA A 461 -21.43 -8.46 -26.09
CA ALA A 461 -21.83 -8.42 -27.50
C ALA A 461 -20.60 -8.46 -28.44
N ALA A 462 -20.81 -8.91 -29.68
CA ALA A 462 -19.75 -8.99 -30.68
C ALA A 462 -19.04 -7.64 -30.87
N ASN A 463 -17.71 -7.68 -31.01
CA ASN A 463 -16.83 -6.51 -31.12
C ASN A 463 -16.82 -5.55 -29.90
N ALA A 464 -17.48 -5.89 -28.79
CA ALA A 464 -17.45 -5.04 -27.61
C ALA A 464 -16.04 -4.96 -27.00
N VAL A 465 -15.65 -3.77 -26.56
CA VAL A 465 -14.39 -3.56 -25.84
C VAL A 465 -14.63 -3.78 -24.35
N VAL A 466 -13.95 -4.76 -23.78
CA VAL A 466 -13.98 -5.08 -22.36
C VAL A 466 -12.74 -4.53 -21.69
N ILE A 467 -12.94 -3.76 -20.62
CA ILE A 467 -11.87 -3.17 -19.81
C ILE A 467 -12.08 -3.58 -18.36
N ALA A 468 -11.06 -4.15 -17.72
CA ALA A 468 -11.03 -4.41 -16.29
C ALA A 468 -10.03 -3.47 -15.63
N GLU A 469 -10.51 -2.57 -14.78
CA GLU A 469 -9.71 -1.64 -13.98
C GLU A 469 -9.69 -2.15 -12.54
N TYR A 470 -8.50 -2.27 -11.94
CA TYR A 470 -8.36 -2.76 -10.57
C TYR A 470 -7.06 -2.25 -9.94
N ARG A 471 -6.83 -2.56 -8.67
CA ARG A 471 -5.54 -2.31 -8.02
C ARG A 471 -4.86 -3.62 -7.65
N ARG A 472 -3.53 -3.64 -7.70
CA ARG A 472 -2.71 -4.80 -7.30
C ARG A 472 -3.02 -5.24 -5.87
N ASP A 473 -3.18 -6.55 -5.65
CA ASP A 473 -3.43 -7.15 -4.32
C ASP A 473 -2.18 -7.14 -3.42
N THR A 474 -1.75 -5.95 -3.00
CA THR A 474 -0.73 -5.77 -1.96
C THR A 474 -1.40 -5.56 -0.61
N ALA A 475 -0.96 -6.31 0.40
CA ALA A 475 -1.49 -6.18 1.76
C ALA A 475 -1.25 -4.77 2.32
N LEU A 476 -2.32 -4.13 2.81
CA LEU A 476 -2.24 -2.84 3.47
C LEU A 476 -1.69 -2.98 4.88
N LEU A 477 -1.00 -1.94 5.35
CA LEU A 477 -0.40 -1.92 6.68
C LEU A 477 -1.48 -1.81 7.75
N LYS A 478 -1.37 -2.65 8.79
CA LYS A 478 -2.12 -2.51 10.04
C LYS A 478 -1.26 -2.00 11.19
N GLU A 479 0.06 -2.16 11.07
CA GLU A 479 1.02 -1.82 12.11
C GLU A 479 1.79 -0.55 11.74
N PHE A 480 1.88 0.37 12.68
CA PHE A 480 2.55 1.65 12.53
C PHE A 480 3.48 1.87 13.73
N SER A 481 4.73 2.24 13.45
CA SER A 481 5.78 2.39 14.46
C SER A 481 5.68 3.72 15.18
N VAL A 482 5.77 3.71 16.50
CA VAL A 482 5.86 4.91 17.33
C VAL A 482 7.33 5.17 17.67
N GLN A 483 7.83 6.37 17.38
CA GLN A 483 9.25 6.69 17.57
C GLN A 483 9.62 6.88 19.04
N GLY A 484 8.71 7.46 19.82
CA GLY A 484 8.93 7.79 21.23
C GLY A 484 8.73 6.62 22.20
N THR A 485 8.62 6.94 23.49
CA THR A 485 8.18 6.02 24.53
C THR A 485 6.90 6.59 25.15
N PRO A 486 5.73 6.32 24.53
CA PRO A 486 4.44 6.79 25.01
C PRO A 486 4.13 6.32 26.42
N ARG A 487 3.51 7.19 27.20
CA ARG A 487 2.71 6.77 28.35
C ARG A 487 1.55 5.91 27.84
N ALA A 488 1.36 4.71 28.42
CA ALA A 488 0.47 3.68 27.87
C ALA A 488 -0.97 4.14 27.59
N ASN A 489 -1.48 5.12 28.34
CA ASN A 489 -2.84 5.66 28.22
C ASN A 489 -2.93 7.01 27.47
N ALA A 490 -1.83 7.48 26.88
CA ALA A 490 -1.77 8.78 26.21
C ALA A 490 -1.68 8.67 24.67
N VAL A 491 -1.69 7.45 24.11
CA VAL A 491 -1.67 7.24 22.66
C VAL A 491 -3.06 7.47 22.07
N LYS A 492 -3.14 8.34 21.07
CA LYS A 492 -4.34 8.53 20.24
C LYS A 492 -3.97 8.34 18.77
N VAL A 493 -4.89 7.75 18.01
CA VAL A 493 -4.67 7.40 16.61
C VAL A 493 -5.77 8.03 15.76
N PHE A 494 -5.38 8.65 14.65
CA PHE A 494 -6.27 9.28 13.70
C PHE A 494 -6.05 8.66 12.32
N VAL A 495 -7.13 8.35 11.63
CA VAL A 495 -7.13 7.88 10.23
C VAL A 495 -7.87 8.92 9.40
N GLU A 496 -7.19 9.56 8.44
CA GLU A 496 -7.73 10.73 7.70
C GLU A 496 -8.29 11.81 8.64
N ASP A 497 -7.50 12.16 9.66
CA ASP A 497 -7.85 13.12 10.71
C ASP A 497 -9.07 12.78 11.59
N VAL A 498 -9.66 11.59 11.43
CA VAL A 498 -10.73 11.08 12.30
C VAL A 498 -10.12 10.18 13.40
N GLU A 499 -10.34 10.55 14.66
CA GLU A 499 -9.88 9.76 15.81
C GLU A 499 -10.56 8.37 15.83
N THR A 500 -9.78 7.32 16.06
CA THR A 500 -10.28 5.94 16.16
C THR A 500 -9.81 5.28 17.44
N ASN A 501 -10.69 4.48 18.05
CA ASN A 501 -10.38 3.64 19.21
C ASN A 501 -10.14 2.17 18.81
N ASN A 502 -10.22 1.84 17.52
CA ASN A 502 -10.06 0.47 17.01
C ASN A 502 -8.58 0.13 16.78
N PHE A 503 -7.79 0.19 17.86
CA PHE A 503 -6.37 -0.11 17.82
C PHE A 503 -5.86 -0.68 19.14
N THR A 504 -4.69 -1.29 19.09
CA THR A 504 -3.91 -1.67 20.26
C THR A 504 -2.52 -1.04 20.19
N TYR A 505 -1.94 -0.69 21.34
CA TYR A 505 -0.56 -0.22 21.42
C TYR A 505 0.28 -1.23 22.20
N ALA A 506 1.34 -1.73 21.57
CA ALA A 506 2.29 -2.65 22.18
C ALA A 506 3.56 -1.90 22.61
N ALA A 507 3.68 -1.63 23.91
CA ALA A 507 4.81 -0.87 24.47
C ALA A 507 6.18 -1.53 24.20
N ALA A 508 6.25 -2.86 24.22
CA ALA A 508 7.50 -3.60 24.01
C ALA A 508 8.06 -3.46 22.58
N THR A 509 7.18 -3.35 21.59
CA THR A 509 7.58 -3.23 20.16
C THR A 509 7.41 -1.82 19.62
N LYS A 510 6.87 -0.90 20.42
CA LYS A 510 6.52 0.48 20.03
C LYS A 510 5.67 0.51 18.76
N LYS A 511 4.64 -0.32 18.69
CA LYS A 511 3.74 -0.41 17.54
C LYS A 511 2.30 -0.16 17.92
N VAL A 512 1.62 0.63 17.10
CA VAL A 512 0.16 0.70 17.05
C VAL A 512 -0.33 -0.27 16.00
N THR A 513 -1.29 -1.12 16.36
CA THR A 513 -1.94 -2.07 15.45
C THR A 513 -3.43 -1.73 15.34
N LEU A 514 -3.86 -1.29 14.16
CA LEU A 514 -5.27 -1.05 13.86
C LEU A 514 -6.01 -2.38 13.63
N THR A 515 -7.27 -2.47 14.08
CA THR A 515 -8.12 -3.65 13.85
C THR A 515 -8.30 -3.92 12.35
N ASP A 516 -8.65 -2.87 11.62
CA ASP A 516 -8.78 -2.86 10.17
C ASP A 516 -7.70 -1.99 9.54
N ALA A 517 -7.18 -2.43 8.39
CA ALA A 517 -6.21 -1.63 7.67
C ALA A 517 -6.90 -0.39 7.09
N PRO A 518 -6.35 0.82 7.25
CA PRO A 518 -6.82 2.01 6.57
C PRO A 518 -6.85 1.82 5.06
N ALA A 519 -7.75 2.50 4.37
CA ALA A 519 -7.81 2.46 2.91
C ALA A 519 -6.55 3.06 2.26
N ASP A 520 -6.33 2.72 1.00
CA ASP A 520 -5.12 3.09 0.25
C ASP A 520 -4.83 4.59 0.32
N GLY A 521 -3.58 4.93 0.58
CA GLY A 521 -3.12 6.31 0.63
C GLY A 521 -3.65 7.13 1.81
N TYR A 522 -4.48 6.54 2.70
CA TYR A 522 -4.92 7.22 3.90
C TYR A 522 -3.73 7.52 4.81
N THR A 523 -3.80 8.67 5.47
CA THR A 523 -2.86 9.09 6.49
C THR A 523 -3.24 8.46 7.83
N VAL A 524 -2.21 8.03 8.57
CA VAL A 524 -2.33 7.57 9.96
C VAL A 524 -1.47 8.46 10.82
N LYS A 525 -2.11 9.22 11.69
CA LYS A 525 -1.45 10.13 12.62
C LYS A 525 -1.56 9.59 14.04
N ILE A 526 -0.43 9.43 14.72
CA ILE A 526 -0.36 8.94 16.09
C ILE A 526 0.14 10.08 16.96
N THR A 527 -0.67 10.52 17.91
CA THR A 527 -0.28 11.56 18.88
C THR A 527 -0.13 10.94 20.26
N TYR A 528 0.91 11.31 21.00
CA TYR A 528 1.17 10.74 22.32
C TYR A 528 2.00 11.66 23.21
N GLU A 529 1.90 11.47 24.52
CA GLU A 529 2.80 12.03 25.52
C GLU A 529 4.07 11.17 25.60
N ASN A 530 5.19 11.71 25.14
CA ASN A 530 6.50 11.08 25.17
C ASN A 530 7.17 11.29 26.53
N LEU A 531 7.70 10.22 27.12
CA LEU A 531 8.57 10.32 28.29
C LEU A 531 9.94 10.90 27.87
N ASP A 532 10.21 12.16 28.26
CA ASP A 532 11.48 12.83 27.97
C ASP A 532 12.56 12.53 29.03
N GLY A 533 12.13 12.04 30.20
CA GLY A 533 13.00 11.64 31.31
C GLY A 533 12.43 12.05 32.67
N PRO A 534 13.14 11.74 33.76
CA PRO A 534 12.74 12.14 35.11
C PRO A 534 12.79 13.67 35.27
N GLN A 535 11.82 14.25 35.97
CA GLN A 535 11.98 15.60 36.50
C GLN A 535 12.91 15.51 37.71
N LEU A 536 14.05 16.21 37.66
CA LEU A 536 15.05 16.15 38.72
C LEU A 536 15.05 17.39 39.61
N ALA A 537 14.53 18.52 39.12
CA ALA A 537 14.48 19.78 39.85
C ALA A 537 13.05 20.07 40.32
N TYR A 538 12.91 20.39 41.60
CA TYR A 538 11.63 20.68 42.25
C TYR A 538 11.74 21.98 43.02
N ASN A 539 10.88 22.93 42.70
CA ASN A 539 10.73 24.13 43.51
C ASN A 539 9.88 23.79 44.73
N VAL A 540 10.44 23.95 45.92
CA VAL A 540 9.80 23.61 47.19
C VAL A 540 9.51 24.87 47.99
N MET A 541 8.35 24.88 48.64
CA MET A 541 8.03 25.92 49.62
C MET A 541 8.81 25.61 50.90
N ILE A 542 9.72 26.52 51.27
CA ILE A 542 10.50 26.44 52.50
C ILE A 542 9.90 27.46 53.47
N GLY A 543 9.33 26.97 54.58
CA GLY A 543 8.77 27.78 55.64
C GLY A 543 9.79 28.14 56.72
N GLY A 544 9.38 28.96 57.69
CA GLY A 544 10.22 29.38 58.82
C GLY A 544 11.25 30.48 58.47
N GLN A 545 11.80 31.10 59.51
CA GLN A 545 12.89 32.08 59.38
C GLN A 545 14.24 31.35 59.43
N ASN A 546 15.21 31.79 58.62
CA ASN A 546 16.57 31.23 58.51
C ASN A 546 16.66 29.69 58.45
N PRO A 547 16.01 29.05 57.46
CA PRO A 547 15.98 27.60 57.37
C PRO A 547 17.37 27.02 57.02
N ARG A 548 17.75 25.96 57.72
CA ARG A 548 19.08 25.31 57.69
C ARG A 548 18.96 23.79 57.82
N ASP A 549 20.09 23.09 57.73
CA ASP A 549 20.21 21.64 57.96
C ASP A 549 19.23 20.78 57.14
N PHE A 550 19.05 21.17 55.88
CA PHE A 550 18.22 20.46 54.92
C PHE A 550 18.70 19.02 54.68
N LYS A 551 17.81 18.07 54.89
CA LYS A 551 18.02 16.64 54.62
C LYS A 551 16.82 16.09 53.86
N LEU A 552 17.08 15.37 52.78
CA LEU A 552 16.04 14.79 51.93
C LEU A 552 15.91 13.29 52.23
N PHE A 553 14.70 12.81 52.43
CA PHE A 553 14.44 11.43 52.79
C PHE A 553 13.49 10.76 51.81
N TYR A 554 13.72 9.47 51.57
CA TYR A 554 12.69 8.55 51.12
C TYR A 554 12.41 7.54 52.23
N ASN A 555 11.20 7.61 52.80
CA ASN A 555 10.88 6.96 54.08
C ASN A 555 11.90 7.40 55.15
N ASP A 556 12.80 6.51 55.56
CA ASP A 556 13.84 6.77 56.57
C ASP A 556 15.27 6.80 55.99
N THR A 557 15.42 6.67 54.68
CA THR A 557 16.74 6.69 54.02
C THR A 557 17.05 8.10 53.54
N GLU A 558 18.14 8.68 54.05
CA GLU A 558 18.64 9.99 53.59
C GLU A 558 19.21 9.88 52.17
N LEU A 559 18.82 10.81 51.30
CA LEU A 559 19.20 10.90 49.90
C LEU A 559 20.08 12.14 49.67
N SER A 560 21.01 12.05 48.72
CA SER A 560 21.81 13.19 48.29
C SER A 560 21.02 14.09 47.33
N PHE A 561 21.18 15.41 47.47
CA PHE A 561 20.57 16.40 46.60
C PHE A 561 21.43 17.66 46.50
N GLU A 562 21.21 18.46 45.46
CA GLU A 562 21.75 19.80 45.35
C GLU A 562 20.65 20.83 45.64
N LYS A 563 20.97 21.86 46.44
CA LYS A 563 20.05 22.96 46.73
C LYS A 563 20.56 24.25 46.13
N GLN A 564 19.72 24.91 45.33
CA GLN A 564 19.94 26.27 44.87
C GLN A 564 18.68 27.10 45.14
N ALA A 565 18.77 28.04 46.08
CA ALA A 565 17.62 28.78 46.61
C ALA A 565 16.50 27.82 47.07
N ASN A 566 15.32 27.89 46.48
CA ASN A 566 14.16 27.03 46.78
C ASN A 566 14.05 25.82 45.84
N THR A 567 15.03 25.60 44.96
CA THR A 567 15.04 24.44 44.06
C THR A 567 15.92 23.33 44.63
N ILE A 568 15.34 22.14 44.72
CA ILE A 568 16.00 20.89 45.10
C ILE A 568 16.20 20.07 43.84
N THR A 569 17.45 19.69 43.55
CA THR A 569 17.81 18.81 42.43
C THR A 569 18.23 17.45 42.97
N ILE A 570 17.51 16.40 42.61
CA ILE A 570 17.80 15.01 43.02
C ILE A 570 18.63 14.26 41.98
N ASN A 571 19.33 13.21 42.40
CA ASN A 571 20.00 12.32 41.46
C ASN A 571 18.99 11.52 40.64
N ALA A 572 19.31 11.29 39.37
CA ALA A 572 18.47 10.47 38.48
C ALA A 572 18.27 9.02 38.98
N ALA A 573 19.23 8.46 39.71
CA ALA A 573 19.13 7.12 40.28
C ALA A 573 18.11 7.02 41.43
N ASP A 574 17.82 8.15 42.09
CA ASP A 574 16.88 8.22 43.21
C ASP A 574 15.45 8.59 42.76
N HIS A 575 15.26 8.79 41.45
CA HIS A 575 13.95 9.09 40.87
C HIS A 575 13.14 7.82 40.61
N GLU A 576 11.90 7.84 41.09
CA GLU A 576 10.85 6.91 40.67
C GLU A 576 9.54 7.69 40.62
N GLU A 577 8.81 7.59 39.50
CA GLU A 577 7.57 8.36 39.30
C GLU A 577 6.53 8.03 40.38
N ASN A 578 5.88 9.05 40.93
CA ASN A 578 4.94 9.00 42.06
C ASN A 578 5.58 8.66 43.42
N ARG A 579 6.90 8.54 43.51
CA ARG A 579 7.61 8.47 44.80
C ARG A 579 7.44 9.80 45.54
N LYS A 580 7.24 9.73 46.85
CA LYS A 580 7.20 10.89 47.74
C LYS A 580 8.53 11.00 48.48
N LEU A 581 9.17 12.16 48.39
CA LEU A 581 10.34 12.48 49.19
C LEU A 581 9.97 13.50 50.25
N THR A 582 10.60 13.43 51.42
CA THR A 582 10.38 14.36 52.53
C THR A 582 11.65 15.18 52.74
N LEU A 583 11.59 16.48 52.48
CA LEU A 583 12.66 17.40 52.83
C LEU A 583 12.43 17.88 54.25
N LYS A 584 13.28 17.43 55.19
CA LYS A 584 13.31 17.89 56.58
C LYS A 584 14.36 18.98 56.74
N TYR A 585 14.07 20.00 57.53
CA TYR A 585 14.98 21.10 57.79
C TYR A 585 14.63 21.78 59.12
N GLU A 586 15.58 22.53 59.64
CA GLU A 586 15.44 23.27 60.89
C GLU A 586 15.26 24.74 60.58
N ALA A 587 14.47 25.45 61.38
CA ALA A 587 14.25 26.88 61.25
C ALA A 587 14.20 27.54 62.63
N ASP A 588 14.35 28.85 62.65
CA ASP A 588 14.22 29.64 63.87
C ASP A 588 12.79 29.49 64.42
N ASP A 589 12.70 29.12 65.69
CA ASP A 589 11.42 29.11 66.40
C ASP A 589 11.10 30.53 66.88
N THR A 590 10.16 31.17 66.22
CA THR A 590 9.69 32.52 66.56
C THR A 590 8.44 32.52 67.44
N GLU A 591 7.98 31.35 67.88
CA GLU A 591 6.81 31.24 68.74
C GLU A 591 7.13 31.67 70.18
N GLU A 592 6.23 32.43 70.79
CA GLU A 592 6.39 32.86 72.18
C GLU A 592 6.19 31.65 73.11
N LYS A 593 7.17 31.34 73.94
CA LYS A 593 7.10 30.25 74.94
C LYS A 593 6.91 30.81 76.34
N MET A 594 6.15 30.10 77.17
CA MET A 594 5.84 30.49 78.55
C MET A 594 6.34 29.43 79.51
N PHE A 595 7.12 29.84 80.51
CA PHE A 595 7.63 28.96 81.55
C PHE A 595 7.17 29.43 82.93
N THR A 596 6.45 28.60 83.67
CA THR A 596 6.00 28.94 85.02
C THR A 596 7.06 28.55 86.04
N LEU A 597 7.60 29.54 86.75
CA LEU A 597 8.54 29.40 87.84
C LEU A 597 7.83 28.82 89.09
N PRO A 598 8.52 27.96 89.87
CA PRO A 598 7.94 27.37 91.08
C PRO A 598 7.45 28.38 92.12
N GLN A 599 8.09 29.55 92.20
CA GLN A 599 7.77 30.63 93.13
C GLN A 599 7.89 31.98 92.40
N THR A 600 7.12 32.97 92.83
CA THR A 600 7.18 34.33 92.25
C THR A 600 8.50 35.01 92.63
N PRO A 601 9.35 35.38 91.66
CA PRO A 601 10.58 36.13 91.93
C PRO A 601 10.28 37.50 92.55
N LEU A 602 11.16 37.94 93.45
CA LEU A 602 11.25 39.33 93.83
C LEU A 602 11.67 40.17 92.62
N GLU A 603 11.14 41.38 92.55
CA GLU A 603 11.39 42.30 91.44
C GLU A 603 12.91 42.50 91.22
N ASN A 604 13.36 42.38 89.97
CA ASN A 604 14.76 42.54 89.56
C ASN A 604 15.76 41.54 90.17
N THR A 605 15.29 40.39 90.66
CA THR A 605 16.18 39.35 91.22
C THR A 605 16.42 38.16 90.29
N LEU A 606 15.65 38.03 89.20
CA LEU A 606 15.83 36.93 88.24
C LEU A 606 17.04 37.19 87.34
N GLU A 607 17.93 36.21 87.27
CA GLU A 607 19.15 36.21 86.48
C GLU A 607 19.22 34.92 85.64
N VAL A 608 19.60 35.04 84.38
CA VAL A 608 19.90 33.89 83.50
C VAL A 608 21.36 33.53 83.67
N LEU A 609 21.64 32.35 84.21
CA LEU A 609 22.96 31.87 84.56
C LEU A 609 23.66 31.16 83.38
N SER A 610 22.89 30.54 82.50
CA SER A 610 23.37 29.81 81.33
C SER A 610 22.36 29.92 80.18
N GLY A 611 22.85 29.89 78.93
CA GLY A 611 22.03 30.04 77.73
C GLY A 611 22.78 30.72 76.58
N VAL A 612 22.05 31.21 75.58
CA VAL A 612 22.61 32.06 74.52
C VAL A 612 22.69 33.53 74.98
N SER A 613 23.76 34.23 74.60
CA SER A 613 24.04 35.61 75.06
C SER A 613 22.94 36.62 74.72
N ASP A 614 22.18 36.35 73.66
CA ASP A 614 21.15 37.23 73.15
C ASP A 614 19.80 37.05 73.89
N CYS A 615 19.78 36.13 74.87
CA CYS A 615 18.62 35.72 75.64
C CYS A 615 18.83 35.96 77.13
N MET A 616 18.50 37.17 77.55
CA MET A 616 18.62 37.66 78.93
C MET A 616 17.28 38.23 79.41
N VAL A 617 17.16 38.45 80.72
CA VAL A 617 16.00 39.18 81.26
C VAL A 617 15.99 40.60 80.70
N GLY A 618 14.88 41.00 80.08
CA GLY A 618 14.72 42.27 79.38
C GLY A 618 15.17 42.25 77.91
N ASN A 619 15.78 41.16 77.42
CA ASN A 619 16.11 40.95 76.02
C ASN A 619 15.95 39.47 75.65
N GLY A 620 14.78 39.09 75.14
CA GLY A 620 14.46 37.70 74.83
C GLY A 620 13.72 36.96 75.94
N PHE A 621 13.87 37.37 77.21
CA PHE A 621 13.00 36.93 78.31
C PHE A 621 12.29 38.10 79.01
N GLU A 622 11.00 37.93 79.27
CA GLU A 622 10.16 38.89 79.99
C GLU A 622 9.47 38.19 81.16
N LEU A 623 9.66 38.70 82.38
CA LEU A 623 9.05 38.14 83.59
C LEU A 623 7.69 38.78 83.85
N MET A 624 6.64 37.96 83.93
CA MET A 624 5.28 38.35 84.28
C MET A 624 4.81 37.52 85.48
N GLU A 625 4.92 38.10 86.68
CA GLU A 625 4.69 37.40 87.95
C GLU A 625 5.60 36.16 88.08
N ALA A 626 5.01 34.96 88.17
CA ALA A 626 5.74 33.70 88.18
C ALA A 626 5.95 33.11 86.77
N ASN A 627 5.63 33.82 85.69
CA ASN A 627 5.78 33.31 84.33
C ASN A 627 6.88 34.03 83.57
N LEU A 628 7.86 33.28 83.08
CA LEU A 628 8.89 33.75 82.19
C LEU A 628 8.44 33.54 80.75
N LYS A 629 8.13 34.63 80.06
CA LYS A 629 7.86 34.65 78.62
C LYS A 629 9.17 34.70 77.87
N SER A 630 9.31 33.88 76.84
CA SER A 630 10.46 33.84 75.97
C SER A 630 10.07 34.22 74.54
N THR A 631 10.82 35.15 73.97
CA THR A 631 10.84 35.48 72.53
C THR A 631 12.21 35.16 71.92
N CYS A 632 12.96 34.28 72.58
CA CYS A 632 14.30 33.91 72.19
C CYS A 632 14.31 33.01 70.98
N ILE A 633 15.18 33.33 70.04
CA ILE A 633 15.48 32.48 68.90
C ILE A 633 16.74 31.69 69.22
N VAL A 634 16.63 30.38 69.23
CA VAL A 634 17.76 29.45 69.41
C VAL A 634 18.01 28.68 68.13
N ASP A 635 19.29 28.44 67.83
CA ASP A 635 19.70 27.73 66.62
C ASP A 635 19.82 26.21 66.80
N ALA A 636 19.78 25.74 68.04
CA ALA A 636 19.68 24.33 68.45
C ALA A 636 19.05 24.24 69.86
N GLN A 637 18.71 23.03 70.30
CA GLN A 637 18.28 22.76 71.67
C GLN A 637 19.26 23.38 72.69
N THR A 638 18.79 24.38 73.41
CA THR A 638 19.58 25.14 74.38
C THR A 638 18.92 25.06 75.74
N GLU A 639 19.67 24.61 76.75
CA GLU A 639 19.26 24.66 78.14
C GLU A 639 19.54 26.04 78.74
N PHE A 640 18.58 26.55 79.52
CA PHE A 640 18.66 27.78 80.27
C PHE A 640 18.50 27.48 81.76
N ASP A 641 19.45 27.97 82.55
CA ASP A 641 19.35 28.01 84.01
C ASP A 641 19.03 29.43 84.44
N VAL A 642 18.00 29.59 85.27
CA VAL A 642 17.68 30.87 85.91
C VAL A 642 17.75 30.75 87.42
N SER A 643 18.31 31.76 88.08
CA SER A 643 18.23 31.93 89.54
C SER A 643 17.46 33.18 89.89
N TYR A 644 16.75 33.16 91.01
CA TYR A 644 16.01 34.31 91.50
C TYR A 644 15.88 34.28 93.02
N THR A 645 15.62 35.44 93.62
CA THR A 645 15.30 35.51 95.05
C THR A 645 13.79 35.56 95.20
N TYR A 646 13.23 34.85 96.18
CA TYR A 646 11.80 34.89 96.49
C TYR A 646 11.58 35.00 98.00
N VAL A 647 10.36 35.35 98.41
CA VAL A 647 9.99 35.43 99.83
C VAL A 647 9.52 34.06 100.32
N ALA A 648 10.26 33.47 101.25
CA ALA A 648 9.83 32.29 101.98
C ALA A 648 9.11 32.72 103.28
N LEU A 649 7.80 32.51 103.35
CA LEU A 649 6.98 32.81 104.52
C LEU A 649 7.05 31.66 105.55
N ARG A 650 7.20 32.01 106.82
CA ARG A 650 7.15 31.09 107.97
C ARG A 650 6.02 31.52 108.90
N ASN A 651 5.02 30.64 109.02
CA ASN A 651 3.81 30.93 109.78
C ASN A 651 3.73 30.08 111.06
N GLU A 652 4.71 29.20 111.28
CA GLU A 652 4.78 28.27 112.41
C GLU A 652 6.05 28.50 113.24
N PHE A 653 5.86 28.61 114.55
CA PHE A 653 6.87 28.95 115.54
C PHE A 653 6.79 27.99 116.73
N ASP A 654 7.91 27.54 117.28
CA ASP A 654 7.94 26.56 118.39
C ASP A 654 8.67 27.11 119.61
N ALA A 655 7.96 27.24 120.73
CA ALA A 655 8.45 27.71 122.02
C ALA A 655 8.84 26.52 122.93
N ALA A 656 9.70 25.65 122.43
CA ALA A 656 9.92 24.29 122.95
C ALA A 656 10.33 24.18 124.44
N SER A 657 10.89 25.22 125.06
CA SER A 657 11.38 25.17 126.45
C SER A 657 10.31 25.42 127.53
N VAL A 658 9.05 25.65 127.16
CA VAL A 658 7.94 25.78 128.13
C VAL A 658 7.50 24.39 128.62
N LEU A 659 7.82 24.06 129.88
CA LEU A 659 7.57 22.72 130.46
C LEU A 659 6.08 22.43 130.77
N THR A 660 5.30 23.47 131.08
CA THR A 660 3.88 23.35 131.45
C THR A 660 2.98 24.20 130.55
N PRO A 661 3.02 24.00 129.20
CA PRO A 661 2.46 24.94 128.23
C PRO A 661 0.95 25.16 128.37
N ASN A 662 0.23 24.29 129.08
CA ASN A 662 -1.21 24.38 129.29
C ASN A 662 -1.64 25.00 130.63
N GLN A 663 -0.70 25.38 131.51
CA GLN A 663 -0.99 25.95 132.83
C GLN A 663 -0.75 27.47 132.93
N GLY A 664 -0.34 28.11 131.83
CA GLY A 664 -0.01 29.53 131.79
C GLY A 664 -0.72 30.27 130.65
N THR A 665 -0.50 31.58 130.59
CA THR A 665 -1.12 32.48 129.62
C THR A 665 -0.13 32.81 128.51
N TRP A 666 -0.53 32.70 127.26
CA TRP A 666 0.31 33.02 126.10
C TRP A 666 -0.09 34.37 125.50
N LYS A 667 0.89 35.21 125.14
CA LYS A 667 0.69 36.46 124.41
C LYS A 667 1.69 36.52 123.27
N ILE A 668 1.20 36.63 122.05
CA ILE A 668 2.04 36.72 120.85
C ILE A 668 2.08 38.18 120.44
N TYR A 669 3.24 38.67 120.07
CA TYR A 669 3.42 39.99 119.50
C TYR A 669 4.05 39.86 118.13
N VAL A 670 3.54 40.58 117.14
CA VAL A 670 4.16 40.74 115.84
C VAL A 670 4.62 42.20 115.76
N ASP A 671 5.92 42.43 115.60
CA ASP A 671 6.58 43.74 115.68
C ASP A 671 6.21 44.55 116.93
N GLY A 672 6.13 43.85 118.07
CA GLY A 672 5.80 44.46 119.36
C GLY A 672 4.32 44.82 119.56
N GLN A 673 3.43 44.53 118.61
CA GLN A 673 1.98 44.67 118.77
C GLN A 673 1.33 43.34 119.10
N LEU A 674 0.42 43.31 120.09
CA LEU A 674 -0.27 42.09 120.49
C LEU A 674 -1.06 41.51 119.32
N PHE A 675 -0.77 40.27 118.96
CA PHE A 675 -1.35 39.54 117.84
C PHE A 675 -2.26 38.43 118.37
N THR A 676 -3.53 38.48 118.01
CA THR A 676 -4.56 37.59 118.57
C THR A 676 -4.97 36.46 117.63
N ASP A 677 -4.67 36.55 116.34
CA ASP A 677 -5.04 35.55 115.33
C ASP A 677 -3.99 34.45 115.21
N TYR A 678 -3.85 33.66 116.27
CA TYR A 678 -2.98 32.50 116.29
C TYR A 678 -3.71 31.27 116.83
N THR A 679 -3.31 30.10 116.33
CA THR A 679 -3.63 28.82 116.96
C THR A 679 -2.41 28.33 117.73
N ARG A 680 -2.66 27.62 118.83
CA ARG A 680 -1.59 27.02 119.64
C ARG A 680 -1.90 25.57 119.92
N GLU A 681 -0.91 24.71 119.70
CA GLU A 681 -0.91 23.32 120.08
C GLU A 681 0.37 23.01 120.87
N GLY A 682 0.24 22.85 122.19
CA GLY A 682 1.41 22.66 123.06
C GLY A 682 2.36 23.87 123.01
N THR A 683 3.60 23.66 122.56
CA THR A 683 4.61 24.71 122.39
C THR A 683 4.59 25.35 120.99
N PHE A 684 3.80 24.81 120.05
CA PHE A 684 3.70 25.34 118.69
C PHE A 684 2.65 26.43 118.59
N ILE A 685 3.02 27.54 117.96
CA ILE A 685 2.19 28.68 117.61
C ILE A 685 2.14 28.75 116.08
N THR A 686 0.95 28.70 115.53
CA THR A 686 0.72 28.98 114.10
C THR A 686 -0.01 30.31 113.98
N LEU A 687 0.58 31.26 113.25
CA LEU A 687 -0.06 32.53 112.96
C LEU A 687 -0.94 32.37 111.73
N THR A 688 -2.20 32.76 111.85
CA THR A 688 -3.14 32.75 110.73
C THR A 688 -3.16 34.15 110.09
N GLY A 689 -2.68 34.26 108.85
CA GLY A 689 -2.61 35.51 108.08
C GLY A 689 -1.25 35.72 107.43
N GLU A 690 -1.18 36.59 106.41
CA GLU A 690 0.09 37.03 105.83
C GLU A 690 0.81 37.97 106.80
N LEU A 691 2.04 37.62 107.18
CA LEU A 691 2.87 38.43 108.05
C LEU A 691 3.70 39.40 107.19
N PRO A 692 3.91 40.65 107.62
CA PRO A 692 4.78 41.59 106.90
C PRO A 692 6.20 41.02 106.72
N ILE A 693 6.83 41.32 105.58
CA ILE A 693 8.21 40.89 105.31
C ILE A 693 9.14 41.47 106.40
N GLY A 694 9.91 40.61 107.06
CA GLY A 694 10.82 40.99 108.16
C GLY A 694 10.16 41.13 109.53
N ALA A 695 8.87 40.82 109.67
CA ALA A 695 8.17 40.92 110.94
C ALA A 695 8.80 40.01 112.02
N LYS A 696 9.03 40.59 113.19
CA LYS A 696 9.54 39.90 114.38
C LYS A 696 8.36 39.34 115.18
N VAL A 697 8.37 38.05 115.44
CA VAL A 697 7.33 37.35 116.22
C VAL A 697 7.86 37.04 117.61
N ASP A 698 7.34 37.73 118.62
CA ASP A 698 7.69 37.58 120.02
C ASP A 698 6.58 36.81 120.77
N VAL A 699 6.90 35.64 121.31
CA VAL A 699 5.97 34.76 122.03
C VAL A 699 6.27 34.83 123.52
N TYR A 700 5.35 35.41 124.29
CA TYR A 700 5.40 35.48 125.75
C TYR A 700 4.56 34.39 126.40
N TYR A 701 5.08 33.75 127.45
CA TYR A 701 4.37 32.79 128.30
C TYR A 701 4.48 33.22 129.77
N GLU A 702 3.35 33.42 130.44
CA GLU A 702 3.25 33.77 131.87
C GLU A 702 2.80 32.53 132.68
N PHE A 703 3.52 32.16 133.74
CA PHE A 703 3.17 31.01 134.59
C PHE A 703 1.89 31.31 135.38
N GLY A 704 0.93 30.37 135.42
CA GLY A 704 -0.27 30.51 136.24
C GLY A 704 0.04 30.30 137.73
N ASN A 705 -0.43 31.22 138.59
CA ASN A 705 -0.30 31.17 140.05
C ASN A 705 -0.89 29.92 140.69
#